data_AF-B4VZV2-F1
#
_entry.id   AF-B4VZV2-F1
#
_cell.length_a   1.000
_cell.length_b   1.000
_cell.length_c   1.000
_cell.angle_alpha   90.00
_cell.angle_beta   90.00
_cell.angle_gamma   90.00
#
_symmetry.space_group_name_H-M   'P 1'
#
loop_
_entity.id
_entity.type
_entity.pdbx_description
1 polymer ?
#
loop_
_entity_poly.entity_id
_entity_poly.type
_entity_poly.pdbx_seq_one_letter_code
_entity_poly.pdbx_strand_id
1 'polypeptide(L)'
;MKISAQALCVGLLVSGGLTSPVIAQTLESETDTPRSLTEGTATDLRVLPRIGGQFTSEGAGYQDPFFSLEGFVPITQNPGSTVTFLEGQLRLFTDSTMGGTILLGQRFYNSTQNRILGGYLSYDTRDTGNSLFHQIGAGFERLGDDWDLRVNAYLPVGERRPEVDESFSLRGFQENNLLLNHRQRFEAAMAGFDIEAGGRLLRLGAGDLRGYAGFYYYGGEGTDNAIGIRGRLEAHPTDYLNLGLSVQTDQIFDTRIVLSLGATFPGTRPRGVESGSAFARMGESVGRIATIVVDEQTENEQVAAINPQTGQPWQFQQVTLGRSTGNGTFETPFGTVQDALSVAQADDIVYVQVGTTSETEGFQFADGVTVLSAALPQYIDTQQLGTLQLPLSGSGEFPTITGTVTLANNTTLTGFAIANATGNGIQGAAIENVTIQDNRITNATGQGISLIDVTGTSAIARNVITNSGQQGVFIQASGTTQQELTLDSNQISDSGGQGVFIQSSGEVQQQLTATNNQITNSVGQGFYLAGNNNSRQVFDVLNTSISNTVLDENGDGGQGLFLQANASAQQTLTLETLTVTESAGQGIFIAANGNENDLMQQSIQNFNLSNATVSESTGQGIFIAANNNSEQTFDIDASTINQTRLGSNGDGGQGVFIQGNRVAVQDFTLNDTTVTNSAGQGILIATNGDEKDLTVQSRQEFKLNGTEVSDTVGQGIFIAANNNSEQVFNIDSSTIRNIELDAQGEGGQGIFVQGNRMAVQEFQIDSPTITNNAGQGIFVTTNGDENDLSVQSRQEFAITDAQIRESTGQGIFMSANNNSTQKFEITNSTINDTTLNNLDSGGQGVFVQANSIAQQDFTIDNVQISDSQGQGIFVGANGDEKNPELQSQQRFQISNVQISNSTGQGIFVSANNNSRQEFEIETSTISGTTPTSETDGGQGIFVQGNAVSVQDYRINNTMVTDNASQGIFLQTNGNAETLADVELTILDKNAVPGFNAVLNSDRSFCLALTENTSTTEFQLQRNNGTFEVVNLDNLPQTNTGTVNFAPTPEDFTNVSQCN
;
A
#
# COMPACT_ATOMS: atom_id res chain seq x y z
N MET A 1 42.34 10.15 4.24
CA MET A 1 43.03 8.90 4.64
C MET A 1 44.50 9.01 4.19
N LYS A 2 45.47 8.85 5.10
CA LYS A 2 46.92 8.89 4.82
C LYS A 2 47.43 7.52 4.31
N ILE A 3 48.69 7.52 3.81
CA ILE A 3 49.65 6.40 3.55
C ILE A 3 49.81 6.14 2.03
N SER A 4 50.99 6.07 1.38
CA SER A 4 52.40 5.97 1.79
C SER A 4 53.36 6.41 0.66
N ALA A 5 54.52 6.94 1.06
CA ALA A 5 55.74 7.04 0.27
C ALA A 5 56.58 5.74 0.30
N GLN A 6 57.34 5.48 -0.78
CA GLN A 6 58.52 4.62 -1.02
C GLN A 6 58.38 3.97 -2.43
N ALA A 7 59.31 4.05 -3.37
CA ALA A 7 60.75 3.84 -3.25
C ALA A 7 61.59 4.65 -4.28
N LEU A 8 62.86 4.79 -3.90
CA LEU A 8 63.96 5.60 -4.44
C LEU A 8 65.03 4.69 -5.09
N CYS A 9 65.93 5.31 -5.87
CA CYS A 9 67.24 4.82 -6.39
C CYS A 9 67.18 4.12 -7.76
N VAL A 10 67.97 4.49 -8.79
CA VAL A 10 69.43 4.77 -8.90
C VAL A 10 69.61 5.76 -10.06
N GLY A 11 70.54 6.72 -10.16
CA GLY A 11 71.71 7.15 -9.39
C GLY A 11 72.64 7.88 -10.37
N LEU A 12 73.22 9.03 -10.00
CA LEU A 12 74.57 9.39 -10.45
C LEU A 12 75.16 10.44 -9.50
N LEU A 13 76.32 10.08 -8.95
CA LEU A 13 77.15 10.84 -8.04
C LEU A 13 77.81 12.04 -8.73
N VAL A 14 77.80 13.20 -8.07
CA VAL A 14 79.01 14.04 -7.94
C VAL A 14 78.99 14.69 -6.56
N SER A 15 79.91 14.26 -5.69
CA SER A 15 80.21 14.91 -4.43
C SER A 15 81.70 15.21 -4.35
N GLY A 16 82.04 16.44 -3.97
CA GLY A 16 83.20 16.72 -3.14
C GLY A 16 84.32 17.53 -3.80
N GLY A 17 84.70 18.62 -3.13
CA GLY A 17 86.09 19.09 -3.15
C GLY A 17 86.31 20.57 -3.38
N LEU A 18 85.76 21.43 -2.53
CA LEU A 18 86.38 22.75 -2.28
C LEU A 18 87.72 22.53 -1.57
N THR A 19 88.84 22.88 -2.20
CA THR A 19 90.04 23.38 -1.51
C THR A 19 90.78 24.35 -2.43
N SER A 20 91.07 25.55 -1.93
CA SER A 20 92.01 26.50 -2.54
C SER A 20 93.44 25.96 -2.46
N PRO A 21 94.34 26.43 -3.34
CA PRO A 21 95.43 27.23 -2.81
C PRO A 21 95.75 28.47 -3.64
N VAL A 22 96.23 29.49 -2.92
CA VAL A 22 96.99 30.63 -3.40
C VAL A 22 98.32 30.16 -3.99
N ILE A 23 98.78 30.75 -5.11
CA ILE A 23 100.18 31.10 -5.39
C ILE A 23 100.20 32.24 -6.43
N ALA A 24 101.16 33.13 -6.24
CA ALA A 24 101.36 34.42 -6.88
C ALA A 24 102.06 34.38 -8.26
N GLN A 25 101.95 35.53 -8.95
CA GLN A 25 102.88 36.17 -9.91
C GLN A 25 103.50 35.33 -11.04
N THR A 26 103.27 35.78 -12.28
CA THR A 26 104.31 36.39 -13.14
C THR A 26 103.65 37.21 -14.25
N LEU A 27 104.13 38.44 -14.45
CA LEU A 27 103.97 39.16 -15.71
C LEU A 27 104.70 38.39 -16.80
N GLU A 28 104.10 38.28 -17.99
CA GLU A 28 104.86 38.33 -19.22
C GLU A 28 104.03 39.00 -20.33
N SER A 29 104.76 39.79 -21.10
CA SER A 29 104.35 40.74 -22.13
C SER A 29 104.19 40.05 -23.49
N GLU A 30 103.71 40.83 -24.48
CA GLU A 30 103.93 40.63 -25.93
C GLU A 30 103.11 39.50 -26.61
N THR A 31 102.59 39.59 -27.84
CA THR A 31 102.41 40.61 -28.90
C THR A 31 101.52 39.97 -29.98
N ASP A 32 100.88 40.80 -30.83
CA ASP A 32 100.55 40.56 -32.26
C ASP A 32 100.10 39.16 -32.74
N THR A 33 98.98 38.96 -33.44
CA THR A 33 98.50 39.62 -34.66
C THR A 33 97.12 39.02 -35.06
N PRO A 34 96.28 39.68 -35.88
CA PRO A 34 94.96 39.20 -36.28
C PRO A 34 95.02 38.16 -37.41
N ARG A 35 94.24 37.08 -37.33
CA ARG A 35 93.99 36.18 -38.48
C ARG A 35 92.70 36.58 -39.20
N SER A 36 92.88 37.06 -40.43
CA SER A 36 91.86 37.35 -41.44
C SER A 36 90.94 36.15 -41.74
N LEU A 37 89.63 36.41 -41.80
CA LEU A 37 88.57 35.53 -42.31
C LEU A 37 88.74 35.29 -43.83
N THR A 38 89.69 34.46 -44.22
CA THR A 38 89.83 34.04 -45.62
C THR A 38 90.35 32.61 -45.67
N GLU A 39 89.46 31.64 -45.48
CA GLU A 39 89.45 30.30 -46.11
C GLU A 39 88.35 29.44 -45.47
N GLY A 40 87.13 29.50 -46.03
CA GLY A 40 86.04 28.58 -45.72
C GLY A 40 85.19 28.40 -46.98
N THR A 41 84.79 27.16 -47.29
CA THR A 41 84.00 26.86 -48.50
C THR A 41 82.53 27.25 -48.29
N ALA A 42 81.77 27.57 -49.36
CA ALA A 42 80.34 27.93 -49.25
C ALA A 42 79.47 26.85 -48.58
N THR A 43 79.97 25.61 -48.49
CA THR A 43 79.40 24.48 -47.75
C THR A 43 79.50 24.64 -46.22
N ASP A 44 80.51 25.33 -45.70
CA ASP A 44 80.74 25.50 -44.26
C ASP A 44 79.80 26.56 -43.65
N LEU A 45 79.34 27.52 -44.45
CA LEU A 45 78.41 28.58 -44.07
C LEU A 45 76.92 28.17 -44.08
N ARG A 46 76.62 26.88 -44.26
CA ARG A 46 75.23 26.37 -44.25
C ARG A 46 74.73 26.18 -42.82
N VAL A 47 73.51 26.64 -42.57
CA VAL A 47 72.76 26.25 -41.36
C VAL A 47 72.31 24.81 -41.56
N LEU A 48 72.51 23.96 -40.54
CA LEU A 48 72.12 22.55 -40.57
C LEU A 48 70.74 22.37 -39.92
N PRO A 49 69.96 21.36 -40.35
CA PRO A 49 68.83 20.89 -39.56
C PRO A 49 69.30 20.49 -38.16
N ARG A 50 68.51 20.84 -37.14
CA ARG A 50 68.82 20.55 -35.74
C ARG A 50 67.58 20.13 -34.98
N ILE A 51 67.82 19.36 -33.93
CA ILE A 51 66.81 18.95 -32.95
C ILE A 51 67.31 19.36 -31.57
N GLY A 52 66.41 19.84 -30.73
CA GLY A 52 66.71 20.23 -29.37
C GLY A 52 65.61 19.84 -28.40
N GLY A 53 65.99 19.74 -27.14
CA GLY A 53 65.05 19.57 -26.02
C GLY A 53 65.31 20.65 -24.99
N GLN A 54 64.25 21.21 -24.41
CA GLN A 54 64.36 22.24 -23.36
C GLN A 54 63.32 22.02 -22.27
N PHE A 55 63.77 22.08 -21.02
CA PHE A 55 62.89 22.21 -19.86
C PHE A 55 62.68 23.68 -19.54
N THR A 56 61.44 24.08 -19.24
CA THR A 56 61.08 25.43 -18.81
C THR A 56 60.20 25.33 -17.56
N SER A 57 60.52 26.11 -16.52
CA SER A 57 59.72 26.18 -15.29
C SER A 57 58.41 26.97 -15.50
N GLU A 58 57.59 27.08 -14.45
CA GLU A 58 56.37 27.91 -14.44
C GLU A 58 56.61 29.38 -14.85
N GLY A 59 55.59 30.04 -15.41
CA GLY A 59 55.68 31.40 -15.90
C GLY A 59 54.33 32.10 -16.01
N ALA A 60 54.31 33.31 -16.60
CA ALA A 60 53.06 34.05 -16.79
C ALA A 60 52.14 33.32 -17.77
N GLY A 61 50.90 33.10 -17.35
CA GLY A 61 49.88 32.39 -18.12
C GLY A 61 49.99 30.87 -18.09
N TYR A 62 50.97 30.26 -17.42
CA TYR A 62 51.11 28.80 -17.29
C TYR A 62 51.76 28.44 -15.96
N GLN A 63 51.04 27.69 -15.13
CA GLN A 63 51.49 27.33 -13.79
C GLN A 63 52.33 26.05 -13.79
N ASP A 64 52.17 25.19 -14.79
CA ASP A 64 52.90 23.94 -14.89
C ASP A 64 54.20 24.09 -15.71
N PRO A 65 55.35 23.60 -15.19
CA PRO A 65 56.56 23.40 -15.98
C PRO A 65 56.32 22.50 -17.19
N PHE A 66 57.11 22.66 -18.25
CA PHE A 66 57.01 21.81 -19.43
C PHE A 66 58.36 21.44 -20.04
N PHE A 67 58.38 20.30 -20.69
CA PHE A 67 59.46 19.88 -21.58
C PHE A 67 59.06 20.12 -23.03
N SER A 68 59.88 20.87 -23.77
CA SER A 68 59.70 21.13 -25.19
C SER A 68 60.69 20.34 -26.04
N LEU A 69 60.19 19.64 -27.06
CA LEU A 69 60.98 19.07 -28.15
C LEU A 69 60.88 20.00 -29.37
N GLU A 70 62.03 20.51 -29.84
CA GLU A 70 62.13 21.46 -30.93
C GLU A 70 62.85 20.84 -32.14
N GLY A 71 62.35 21.07 -33.35
CA GLY A 71 63.05 20.81 -34.60
C GLY A 71 63.12 22.06 -35.47
N PHE A 72 64.32 22.41 -35.94
CA PHE A 72 64.56 23.52 -36.86
C PHE A 72 65.12 22.98 -38.18
N VAL A 73 64.47 23.31 -39.29
CA VAL A 73 64.81 22.80 -40.61
C VAL A 73 64.95 23.97 -41.59
N PRO A 74 66.18 24.26 -42.09
CA PRO A 74 66.37 25.17 -43.21
C PRO A 74 65.70 24.63 -44.48
N ILE A 75 64.69 25.33 -44.98
CA ILE A 75 63.94 24.94 -46.19
C ILE A 75 64.66 25.45 -47.45
N THR A 76 65.07 26.72 -47.43
CA THR A 76 65.88 27.34 -48.48
C THR A 76 66.96 28.21 -47.85
N GLN A 77 68.18 28.19 -48.37
CA GLN A 77 69.26 29.02 -47.84
C GLN A 77 70.24 29.42 -48.95
N ASN A 78 70.67 30.68 -48.90
CA ASN A 78 71.84 31.16 -49.63
C ASN A 78 73.00 31.24 -48.61
N PRO A 79 73.99 30.33 -48.64
CA PRO A 79 75.03 30.25 -47.63
C PRO A 79 75.75 31.59 -47.47
N GLY A 80 75.91 32.06 -46.23
CA GLY A 80 76.50 33.37 -45.93
C GLY A 80 75.56 34.57 -46.10
N SER A 81 74.29 34.39 -46.50
CA SER A 81 73.36 35.50 -46.76
C SER A 81 71.94 35.30 -46.24
N THR A 82 71.23 34.24 -46.57
CA THR A 82 69.80 34.11 -46.18
C THR A 82 69.43 32.69 -45.77
N VAL A 83 68.45 32.55 -44.88
CA VAL A 83 67.82 31.27 -44.55
C VAL A 83 66.31 31.45 -44.36
N THR A 84 65.54 30.62 -45.05
CA THR A 84 64.13 30.36 -44.79
C THR A 84 64.05 29.04 -44.05
N PHE A 85 63.33 28.98 -42.94
CA PHE A 85 63.28 27.81 -42.08
C PHE A 85 61.87 27.51 -41.58
N LEU A 86 61.64 26.23 -41.31
CA LEU A 86 60.50 25.75 -40.57
C LEU A 86 60.97 25.34 -39.18
N GLU A 87 60.26 25.76 -38.14
CA GLU A 87 60.50 25.36 -36.77
C GLU A 87 59.23 24.74 -36.18
N GLY A 88 59.34 23.55 -35.60
CA GLY A 88 58.26 22.86 -34.89
C GLY A 88 58.63 22.65 -33.44
N GLN A 89 57.72 22.96 -32.51
CA GLN A 89 57.89 22.72 -31.09
C GLN A 89 56.69 21.94 -30.54
N LEU A 90 56.96 20.82 -29.88
CA LEU A 90 55.99 20.07 -29.09
C LEU A 90 56.29 20.29 -27.62
N ARG A 91 55.28 20.60 -26.80
CA ARG A 91 55.41 20.88 -25.37
C ARG A 91 54.57 19.88 -24.58
N LEU A 92 55.20 19.27 -23.59
CA LEU A 92 54.60 18.30 -22.67
C LEU A 92 54.66 18.91 -21.27
N PHE A 93 53.51 19.28 -20.71
CA PHE A 93 53.40 19.89 -19.39
C PHE A 93 53.37 18.80 -18.30
N THR A 94 53.72 19.17 -17.07
CA THR A 94 53.79 18.22 -15.93
C THR A 94 52.44 17.69 -15.47
N ASP A 95 51.35 18.36 -15.82
CA ASP A 95 49.96 17.99 -15.56
C ASP A 95 49.38 17.01 -16.61
N SER A 96 50.21 16.52 -17.53
CA SER A 96 49.83 15.65 -18.66
C SER A 96 49.10 16.36 -19.82
N THR A 97 49.08 17.69 -19.85
CA THR A 97 48.56 18.46 -20.99
C THR A 97 49.65 18.70 -22.04
N MET A 98 49.23 19.09 -23.25
CA MET A 98 50.12 19.26 -24.40
C MET A 98 49.92 20.59 -25.12
N GLY A 99 51.01 21.13 -25.64
CA GLY A 99 50.99 22.32 -26.49
C GLY A 99 51.87 22.15 -27.72
N GLY A 100 51.61 22.93 -28.75
CA GLY A 100 52.33 22.85 -30.01
C GLY A 100 52.58 24.21 -30.63
N THR A 101 53.63 24.31 -31.42
CA THR A 101 53.88 25.43 -32.32
C THR A 101 54.42 24.90 -33.64
N ILE A 102 53.93 25.43 -34.74
CA ILE A 102 54.58 25.35 -36.05
C ILE A 102 54.83 26.78 -36.55
N LEU A 103 56.05 27.04 -37.00
CA LEU A 103 56.53 28.38 -37.35
C LEU A 103 57.28 28.35 -38.68
N LEU A 104 57.01 29.34 -39.53
CA LEU A 104 57.76 29.61 -40.76
C LEU A 104 58.51 30.93 -40.60
N GLY A 105 59.84 30.90 -40.73
CA GLY A 105 60.72 32.05 -40.53
C GLY A 105 61.63 32.34 -41.72
N GLN A 106 62.04 33.60 -41.84
CA GLN A 106 62.99 34.09 -42.85
C GLN A 106 64.02 35.00 -42.17
N ARG A 107 65.30 34.77 -42.44
CA ARG A 107 66.43 35.58 -41.97
C ARG A 107 67.33 36.03 -43.13
N PHE A 108 67.84 37.25 -43.02
CA PHE A 108 68.77 37.91 -43.94
C PHE A 108 69.98 38.42 -43.15
N TYR A 109 71.17 37.95 -43.49
CA TYR A 109 72.44 38.42 -42.95
C TYR A 109 73.05 39.48 -43.85
N ASN A 110 73.40 40.62 -43.26
CA ASN A 110 74.13 41.71 -43.88
C ASN A 110 75.59 41.69 -43.39
N SER A 111 76.53 41.34 -44.28
CA SER A 111 77.95 41.24 -43.97
C SER A 111 78.63 42.58 -43.70
N THR A 112 78.15 43.69 -44.29
CA THR A 112 78.70 45.05 -44.07
C THR A 112 78.36 45.56 -42.67
N GLN A 113 77.16 45.22 -42.18
CA GLN A 113 76.68 45.67 -40.86
C GLN A 113 76.88 44.62 -39.76
N ASN A 114 77.29 43.39 -40.11
CA ASN A 114 77.36 42.22 -39.23
C ASN A 114 76.06 42.03 -38.43
N ARG A 115 74.92 41.94 -39.13
CA ARG A 115 73.58 41.86 -38.54
C ARG A 115 72.66 40.91 -39.30
N ILE A 116 71.74 40.28 -38.57
CA ILE A 116 70.61 39.53 -39.11
C ILE A 116 69.34 40.37 -38.98
N LEU A 117 68.51 40.40 -40.02
CA LEU A 117 67.12 40.81 -39.96
C LEU A 117 66.25 39.59 -40.27
N GLY A 118 65.24 39.34 -39.47
CA GLY A 118 64.34 38.22 -39.68
C GLY A 118 62.92 38.49 -39.24
N GLY A 119 62.03 37.61 -39.66
CA GLY A 119 60.64 37.61 -39.21
C GLY A 119 60.00 36.24 -39.40
N TYR A 120 58.87 36.02 -38.73
CA TYR A 120 58.18 34.74 -38.73
C TYR A 120 56.66 34.88 -38.62
N LEU A 121 55.97 33.79 -38.98
CA LEU A 121 54.57 33.51 -38.66
C LEU A 121 54.46 32.16 -37.98
N SER A 122 53.61 32.04 -36.95
CA SER A 122 53.37 30.80 -36.21
C SER A 122 51.89 30.51 -36.02
N TYR A 123 51.59 29.22 -35.88
CA TYR A 123 50.33 28.72 -35.35
C TYR A 123 50.63 27.89 -34.10
N ASP A 124 49.97 28.25 -33.01
CA ASP A 124 50.19 27.71 -31.68
C ASP A 124 48.91 27.04 -31.16
N THR A 125 49.08 25.96 -30.41
CA THR A 125 48.00 25.27 -29.70
C THR A 125 48.41 25.03 -28.25
N ARG A 126 47.42 25.07 -27.35
CA ARG A 126 47.62 24.75 -25.94
C ARG A 126 46.36 24.11 -25.35
N ASP A 127 46.52 22.90 -24.83
CA ASP A 127 45.56 22.26 -23.94
C ASP A 127 45.87 22.66 -22.48
N THR A 128 44.85 22.99 -21.70
CA THR A 128 44.94 23.28 -20.25
C THR A 128 44.38 22.15 -19.38
N GLY A 129 43.86 21.08 -19.98
CA GLY A 129 43.15 20.00 -19.32
C GLY A 129 41.64 20.24 -19.25
N ASN A 130 41.21 21.50 -19.19
CA ASN A 130 39.79 21.88 -19.27
C ASN A 130 39.39 22.40 -20.66
N SER A 131 40.33 23.00 -21.41
CA SER A 131 40.04 23.68 -22.67
C SER A 131 41.23 23.67 -23.65
N LEU A 132 40.93 23.75 -24.95
CA LEU A 132 41.92 23.79 -26.03
C LEU A 132 41.93 25.17 -26.70
N PHE A 133 43.08 25.86 -26.62
CA PHE A 133 43.27 27.19 -27.19
C PHE A 133 44.15 27.17 -28.43
N HIS A 134 43.89 28.14 -29.32
CA HIS A 134 44.62 28.33 -30.57
C HIS A 134 45.09 29.78 -30.71
N GLN A 135 46.26 30.00 -31.27
CA GLN A 135 46.84 31.34 -31.41
C GLN A 135 47.66 31.47 -32.69
N ILE A 136 47.57 32.64 -33.34
CA ILE A 136 48.44 33.03 -34.45
C ILE A 136 49.50 33.96 -33.91
N GLY A 137 50.77 33.66 -34.15
CA GLY A 137 51.90 34.48 -33.76
C GLY A 137 52.60 35.09 -34.96
N ALA A 138 53.17 36.28 -34.78
CA ALA A 138 54.04 36.91 -35.76
C ALA A 138 55.15 37.67 -35.05
N GLY A 139 56.34 37.73 -35.64
CA GLY A 139 57.41 38.52 -35.03
C GLY A 139 58.50 38.95 -35.98
N PHE A 140 59.32 39.86 -35.49
CA PHE A 140 60.44 40.48 -36.16
C PHE A 140 61.67 40.43 -35.24
N GLU A 141 62.82 40.07 -35.79
CA GLU A 141 64.08 40.03 -35.07
C GLU A 141 65.16 40.81 -35.82
N ARG A 142 66.01 41.49 -35.05
CA ARG A 142 67.27 42.04 -35.50
C ARG A 142 68.34 41.51 -34.56
N LEU A 143 69.28 40.73 -35.07
CA LEU A 143 70.32 40.10 -34.25
C LEU A 143 71.70 40.63 -34.64
N GLY A 144 72.52 40.95 -33.64
CA GLY A 144 73.84 41.52 -33.83
C GLY A 144 74.89 40.94 -32.90
N ASP A 145 76.12 41.42 -33.09
CA ASP A 145 77.20 41.24 -32.11
C ASP A 145 77.08 42.24 -30.95
N ASP A 146 76.67 43.47 -31.26
CA ASP A 146 76.53 44.57 -30.30
C ASP A 146 75.17 44.57 -29.59
N TRP A 147 74.07 44.46 -30.33
CA TRP A 147 72.73 44.44 -29.76
C TRP A 147 71.69 43.74 -30.65
N ASP A 148 70.63 43.31 -29.99
CA ASP A 148 69.49 42.55 -30.49
C ASP A 148 68.18 43.31 -30.22
N LEU A 149 67.23 43.19 -31.16
CA LEU A 149 65.83 43.59 -31.00
C LEU A 149 64.94 42.41 -31.36
N ARG A 150 63.91 42.18 -30.57
CA ARG A 150 62.84 41.22 -30.87
C ARG A 150 61.50 41.89 -30.60
N VAL A 151 60.55 41.70 -31.52
CA VAL A 151 59.18 42.18 -31.41
C VAL A 151 58.27 41.03 -31.82
N ASN A 152 57.37 40.61 -30.93
CA ASN A 152 56.48 39.49 -31.17
C ASN A 152 55.03 39.91 -30.85
N ALA A 153 54.06 39.41 -31.61
CA ALA A 153 52.64 39.59 -31.39
C ALA A 153 51.93 38.23 -31.41
N TYR A 154 50.89 38.11 -30.59
CA TYR A 154 50.18 36.87 -30.28
C TYR A 154 48.67 37.14 -30.31
N LEU A 155 47.94 36.47 -31.19
CA LEU A 155 46.51 36.65 -31.35
C LEU A 155 45.76 35.33 -31.21
N PRO A 156 45.10 35.07 -30.06
CA PRO A 156 44.19 33.95 -29.90
C PRO A 156 43.05 33.98 -30.92
N VAL A 157 42.65 32.81 -31.40
CA VAL A 157 41.58 32.61 -32.40
C VAL A 157 40.66 31.48 -31.96
N GLY A 158 39.38 31.51 -32.35
CA GLY A 158 38.39 30.52 -31.93
C GLY A 158 37.63 30.95 -30.66
N GLU A 159 37.20 29.99 -29.85
CA GLU A 159 36.64 30.24 -28.51
C GLU A 159 37.75 30.67 -27.56
N ARG A 160 37.59 31.82 -26.93
CA ARG A 160 38.66 32.48 -26.15
C ARG A 160 38.39 32.54 -24.65
N ARG A 161 37.18 32.18 -24.23
CA ARG A 161 36.72 32.21 -22.83
C ARG A 161 35.66 31.11 -22.54
N PRO A 162 35.99 29.83 -22.67
CA PRO A 162 35.09 28.74 -22.29
C PRO A 162 34.82 28.71 -20.77
N GLU A 163 33.62 28.26 -20.40
CA GLU A 163 33.25 27.90 -19.02
C GLU A 163 33.73 26.47 -18.73
N VAL A 164 34.30 26.26 -17.54
CA VAL A 164 34.94 24.99 -17.15
C VAL A 164 34.36 24.37 -15.88
N ASP A 165 33.63 25.13 -15.05
CA ASP A 165 32.98 24.63 -13.83
C ASP A 165 31.78 25.52 -13.45
N GLU A 166 30.68 24.92 -12.99
CA GLU A 166 29.48 25.59 -12.47
C GLU A 166 29.03 24.92 -11.17
N SER A 167 28.70 25.72 -10.15
CA SER A 167 28.22 25.21 -8.87
C SER A 167 27.27 26.16 -8.14
N PHE A 168 26.29 25.60 -7.44
CA PHE A 168 25.33 26.32 -6.60
C PHE A 168 25.49 25.95 -5.13
N SER A 169 25.29 26.90 -4.23
CA SER A 169 25.19 26.64 -2.78
C SER A 169 24.22 27.61 -2.10
N LEU A 170 23.52 27.16 -1.06
CA LEU A 170 22.59 28.00 -0.31
C LEU A 170 23.32 29.15 0.40
N ARG A 171 22.86 30.38 0.18
CA ARG A 171 23.31 31.57 0.94
C ARG A 171 22.36 31.91 2.08
N GLY A 172 21.05 31.90 1.82
CA GLY A 172 20.01 32.26 2.78
C GLY A 172 19.01 33.27 2.22
N PHE A 173 18.11 33.75 3.07
CA PHE A 173 17.13 34.76 2.69
C PHE A 173 17.77 36.15 2.58
N GLN A 174 17.33 36.92 1.58
CA GLN A 174 17.59 38.35 1.45
C GLN A 174 16.41 38.98 0.72
N GLU A 175 15.95 40.13 1.20
CA GLU A 175 14.70 40.73 0.74
C GLU A 175 13.54 39.70 0.81
N ASN A 176 12.79 39.51 -0.28
CA ASN A 176 11.75 38.50 -0.41
C ASN A 176 12.22 37.20 -1.10
N ASN A 177 13.53 37.04 -1.36
CA ASN A 177 14.04 35.92 -2.13
C ASN A 177 14.88 34.97 -1.27
N LEU A 178 14.94 33.71 -1.69
CA LEU A 178 15.95 32.77 -1.23
C LEU A 178 17.13 32.79 -2.20
N LEU A 179 18.31 33.23 -1.74
CA LEU A 179 19.47 33.40 -2.60
C LEU A 179 20.42 32.21 -2.54
N LEU A 180 20.99 31.91 -3.71
CA LEU A 180 22.04 30.93 -3.93
C LEU A 180 23.31 31.65 -4.37
N ASN A 181 24.47 31.17 -3.91
CA ASN A 181 25.74 31.54 -4.53
C ASN A 181 25.88 30.71 -5.81
N HIS A 182 26.03 31.41 -6.94
CA HIS A 182 26.32 30.84 -8.25
C HIS A 182 27.79 31.12 -8.56
N ARG A 183 28.58 30.05 -8.67
CA ARG A 183 30.01 30.14 -8.96
C ARG A 183 30.29 29.49 -10.29
N GLN A 184 30.76 30.31 -11.22
CA GLN A 184 31.23 29.90 -12.54
C GLN A 184 32.74 30.09 -12.63
N ARG A 185 33.42 29.18 -13.31
CA ARG A 185 34.85 29.26 -13.57
C ARG A 185 35.09 29.26 -15.07
N PHE A 186 35.96 30.14 -15.53
CA PHE A 186 36.33 30.30 -16.94
C PHE A 186 37.84 30.26 -17.12
N GLU A 187 38.28 29.93 -18.33
CA GLU A 187 39.68 30.08 -18.75
C GLU A 187 39.74 31.00 -19.97
N ALA A 188 40.62 32.01 -19.96
CA ALA A 188 40.68 33.01 -21.02
C ALA A 188 42.05 33.07 -21.73
N ALA A 189 42.08 32.82 -23.04
CA ALA A 189 43.30 32.97 -23.83
C ALA A 189 43.60 34.45 -24.11
N MET A 190 44.83 34.86 -23.83
CA MET A 190 45.26 36.26 -23.90
C MET A 190 45.93 36.63 -25.23
N ALA A 191 45.46 37.72 -25.82
CA ALA A 191 46.15 38.42 -26.91
C ALA A 191 47.27 39.28 -26.33
N GLY A 192 48.39 39.40 -27.03
CA GLY A 192 49.49 40.19 -26.51
C GLY A 192 50.59 40.49 -27.49
N PHE A 193 51.55 41.28 -27.04
CA PHE A 193 52.79 41.51 -27.77
C PHE A 193 53.95 41.72 -26.78
N ASP A 194 55.17 41.41 -27.21
CA ASP A 194 56.38 41.70 -26.43
C ASP A 194 57.43 42.38 -27.30
N ILE A 195 58.18 43.29 -26.67
CA ILE A 195 59.33 43.98 -27.27
C ILE A 195 60.51 43.81 -26.31
N GLU A 196 61.58 43.20 -26.79
CA GLU A 196 62.78 42.93 -26.01
C GLU A 196 64.02 43.43 -26.76
N ALA A 197 64.89 44.15 -26.06
CA ALA A 197 66.19 44.56 -26.56
C ALA A 197 67.30 44.10 -25.61
N GLY A 198 68.44 43.71 -26.17
CA GLY A 198 69.52 43.16 -25.37
C GLY A 198 70.81 43.03 -26.15
N GLY A 199 71.82 42.42 -25.55
CA GLY A 199 73.11 42.26 -26.20
C GLY A 199 74.01 41.31 -25.43
N ARG A 200 75.21 41.08 -25.96
CA ARG A 200 76.20 40.25 -25.29
C ARG A 200 76.78 40.99 -24.09
N LEU A 201 76.71 40.36 -22.92
CA LEU A 201 77.30 40.88 -21.68
C LEU A 201 78.75 40.43 -21.53
N LEU A 202 79.02 39.15 -21.77
CA LEU A 202 80.36 38.56 -21.68
C LEU A 202 80.48 37.30 -22.55
N ARG A 203 81.71 36.94 -22.93
CA ARG A 203 82.01 35.69 -23.65
C ARG A 203 82.16 34.53 -22.65
N LEU A 204 81.56 33.38 -22.96
CA LEU A 204 81.63 32.17 -22.13
C LEU A 204 82.23 31.02 -22.96
N GLY A 205 83.55 30.81 -22.86
CA GLY A 205 84.23 29.77 -23.63
C GLY A 205 84.00 29.91 -25.14
N ALA A 206 83.34 28.92 -25.74
CA ALA A 206 83.00 28.89 -27.18
C ALA A 206 81.63 29.52 -27.52
N GLY A 207 80.92 30.09 -26.54
CA GLY A 207 79.67 30.82 -26.75
C GLY A 207 79.61 32.13 -25.94
N ASP A 208 78.43 32.52 -25.47
CA ASP A 208 78.20 33.85 -24.89
C ASP A 208 77.15 33.88 -23.77
N LEU A 209 77.22 34.91 -22.92
CA LEU A 209 76.15 35.30 -22.01
C LEU A 209 75.53 36.59 -22.53
N ARG A 210 74.22 36.58 -22.70
CA ARG A 210 73.42 37.71 -23.18
C ARG A 210 72.43 38.15 -22.13
N GLY A 211 72.17 39.45 -22.12
CA GLY A 211 71.19 40.08 -21.24
C GLY A 211 70.19 40.85 -22.07
N TYR A 212 68.93 40.78 -21.66
CA TYR A 212 67.80 41.35 -22.35
C TYR A 212 66.88 42.04 -21.35
N ALA A 213 66.27 43.13 -21.79
CA ALA A 213 65.21 43.81 -21.07
C ALA A 213 64.13 44.24 -22.05
N GLY A 214 62.88 44.15 -21.62
CA GLY A 214 61.75 44.43 -22.47
C GLY A 214 60.48 44.67 -21.69
N PHE A 215 59.42 44.99 -22.42
CA PHE A 215 58.07 45.04 -21.89
C PHE A 215 57.16 44.17 -22.75
N TYR A 216 56.08 43.70 -22.15
CA TYR A 216 55.03 42.96 -22.82
C TYR A 216 53.67 43.51 -22.44
N TYR A 217 52.68 43.25 -23.27
CA TYR A 217 51.29 43.60 -23.07
C TYR A 217 50.42 42.36 -23.25
N TYR A 218 49.43 42.17 -22.39
CA TYR A 218 48.39 41.16 -22.52
C TYR A 218 46.99 41.75 -22.32
N GLY A 219 46.03 41.27 -23.09
CA GLY A 219 44.61 41.55 -22.93
C GLY A 219 43.77 40.33 -23.33
N GLY A 220 42.75 40.02 -22.55
CA GLY A 220 41.87 38.86 -22.72
C GLY A 220 40.41 39.23 -22.49
N GLU A 221 39.49 38.36 -22.90
CA GLU A 221 38.07 38.54 -22.60
C GLU A 221 37.81 38.24 -21.12
N GLY A 222 37.17 39.17 -20.40
CA GLY A 222 36.95 39.06 -18.95
C GLY A 222 38.16 39.36 -18.07
N THR A 223 39.33 39.69 -18.65
CA THR A 223 40.55 40.08 -17.91
C THR A 223 40.90 41.54 -18.19
N ASP A 224 41.35 42.27 -17.16
CA ASP A 224 41.94 43.59 -17.36
C ASP A 224 43.22 43.51 -18.22
N ASN A 225 43.50 44.57 -19.00
CA ASN A 225 44.72 44.62 -19.80
C ASN A 225 45.95 44.87 -18.91
N ALA A 226 47.04 44.14 -19.11
CA ALA A 226 48.28 44.29 -18.35
C ALA A 226 49.47 44.70 -19.22
N ILE A 227 50.31 45.60 -18.70
CA ILE A 227 51.66 45.86 -19.21
C ILE A 227 52.64 45.32 -18.18
N GLY A 228 53.54 44.45 -18.61
CA GLY A 228 54.60 43.89 -17.77
C GLY A 228 55.99 44.26 -18.26
N ILE A 229 56.95 44.17 -17.35
CA ILE A 229 58.38 44.28 -17.68
C ILE A 229 59.05 42.93 -17.52
N ARG A 230 60.01 42.61 -18.40
CA ARG A 230 60.78 41.37 -18.37
C ARG A 230 62.27 41.69 -18.47
N GLY A 231 63.06 41.11 -17.56
CA GLY A 231 64.51 40.99 -17.70
C GLY A 231 64.88 39.52 -17.93
N ARG A 232 65.82 39.25 -18.84
CA ARG A 232 66.24 37.88 -19.18
C ARG A 232 67.74 37.78 -19.37
N LEU A 233 68.33 36.74 -18.81
CA LEU A 233 69.71 36.31 -19.01
C LEU A 233 69.70 34.99 -19.77
N GLU A 234 70.54 34.87 -20.79
CA GLU A 234 70.66 33.68 -21.62
C GLU A 234 72.14 33.33 -21.78
N ALA A 235 72.55 32.18 -21.26
CA ALA A 235 73.91 31.71 -21.33
C ALA A 235 74.01 30.52 -22.28
N HIS A 236 74.93 30.63 -23.24
CA HIS A 236 75.34 29.58 -24.14
C HIS A 236 76.80 29.21 -23.87
N PRO A 237 77.11 28.35 -22.87
CA PRO A 237 78.49 27.94 -22.60
C PRO A 237 79.15 27.21 -23.79
N THR A 238 78.33 26.54 -24.61
CA THR A 238 78.73 25.85 -25.85
C THR A 238 77.64 26.07 -26.91
N ASP A 239 77.89 25.67 -28.16
CA ASP A 239 76.87 25.72 -29.23
C ASP A 239 75.75 24.67 -29.08
N TYR A 240 75.86 23.80 -28.06
CA TYR A 240 74.91 22.72 -27.79
C TYR A 240 74.01 22.96 -26.59
N LEU A 241 74.34 23.92 -25.72
CA LEU A 241 73.69 24.08 -24.41
C LEU A 241 73.18 25.50 -24.26
N ASN A 242 71.92 25.66 -23.88
CA ASN A 242 71.27 26.93 -23.56
C ASN A 242 70.75 26.92 -22.11
N LEU A 243 71.05 27.96 -21.35
CA LEU A 243 70.56 28.21 -20.01
C LEU A 243 69.88 29.58 -19.97
N GLY A 244 68.60 29.64 -19.62
CA GLY A 244 67.84 30.89 -19.51
C GLY A 244 67.37 31.14 -18.08
N LEU A 245 67.44 32.39 -17.66
CA LEU A 245 66.80 32.90 -16.45
C LEU A 245 66.06 34.18 -16.81
N SER A 246 64.77 34.26 -16.55
CA SER A 246 64.01 35.49 -16.71
C SER A 246 63.24 35.84 -15.45
N VAL A 247 63.11 37.14 -15.18
CA VAL A 247 62.23 37.69 -14.16
C VAL A 247 61.28 38.62 -14.87
N GLN A 248 59.99 38.41 -14.65
CA GLN A 248 58.93 39.21 -15.23
C GLN A 248 57.92 39.59 -14.17
N THR A 249 57.27 40.74 -14.32
CA THR A 249 56.22 41.19 -13.41
C THR A 249 55.16 41.97 -14.15
N ASP A 250 53.91 41.66 -13.86
CA ASP A 250 52.71 42.35 -14.31
C ASP A 250 51.60 42.23 -13.26
N GLN A 251 50.44 42.84 -13.52
CA GLN A 251 49.32 42.92 -12.56
C GLN A 251 48.36 41.71 -12.62
N ILE A 252 48.49 40.81 -13.59
CA ILE A 252 47.65 39.60 -13.75
C ILE A 252 48.39 38.38 -13.18
N PHE A 253 49.67 38.21 -13.52
CA PHE A 253 50.44 37.02 -13.20
C PHE A 253 51.46 37.19 -12.08
N ASP A 254 51.50 38.38 -11.44
CA ASP A 254 52.46 38.78 -10.42
C ASP A 254 53.94 38.65 -10.89
N THR A 255 54.89 38.73 -9.96
CA THR A 255 56.30 38.49 -10.27
C THR A 255 56.57 37.00 -10.47
N ARG A 256 57.05 36.62 -11.66
CA ARG A 256 57.43 35.24 -12.03
C ARG A 256 58.91 35.15 -12.37
N ILE A 257 59.54 34.07 -11.93
CA ILE A 257 60.92 33.72 -12.26
C ILE A 257 60.89 32.45 -13.12
N VAL A 258 61.33 32.56 -14.37
CA VAL A 258 61.34 31.44 -15.32
C VAL A 258 62.76 30.97 -15.54
N LEU A 259 63.03 29.70 -15.26
CA LEU A 259 64.27 29.00 -15.54
C LEU A 259 64.09 28.12 -16.78
N SER A 260 65.05 28.16 -17.70
CA SER A 260 65.12 27.22 -18.83
C SER A 260 66.49 26.55 -18.95
N LEU A 261 66.45 25.26 -19.29
CA LEU A 261 67.64 24.44 -19.54
C LEU A 261 67.39 23.64 -20.82
N GLY A 262 68.17 23.90 -21.86
CA GLY A 262 68.01 23.26 -23.16
C GLY A 262 69.32 22.77 -23.76
N ALA A 263 69.21 21.74 -24.59
CA ALA A 263 70.33 21.23 -25.38
C ALA A 263 69.90 20.95 -26.83
N THR A 264 70.79 21.26 -27.78
CA THR A 264 70.50 21.23 -29.22
C THR A 264 71.65 20.59 -30.00
N PHE A 265 71.34 19.69 -30.94
CA PHE A 265 72.33 18.94 -31.73
C PHE A 265 72.03 19.06 -33.24
N PRO A 266 73.05 19.23 -34.12
CA PRO A 266 74.49 19.28 -33.86
C PRO A 266 75.02 20.66 -33.44
N GLY A 267 74.14 21.56 -32.98
CA GLY A 267 74.44 22.94 -32.61
C GLY A 267 73.66 23.93 -33.47
N THR A 268 73.68 25.21 -33.12
CA THR A 268 72.97 26.27 -33.85
C THR A 268 73.84 27.00 -34.86
N ARG A 269 75.17 26.86 -34.74
CA ARG A 269 76.16 27.61 -35.52
C ARG A 269 76.57 26.87 -36.80
N PRO A 270 76.68 27.58 -37.94
CA PRO A 270 77.33 27.03 -39.13
C PRO A 270 78.81 26.68 -38.85
N ARG A 271 79.33 25.64 -39.51
CA ARG A 271 80.69 25.14 -39.25
C ARG A 271 81.75 26.17 -39.62
N GLY A 272 82.77 26.32 -38.79
CA GLY A 272 83.91 27.22 -39.06
C GLY A 272 83.63 28.72 -38.87
N VAL A 273 82.45 29.11 -38.37
CA VAL A 273 82.11 30.50 -38.06
C VAL A 273 82.54 30.84 -36.63
N GLU A 274 83.15 32.01 -36.44
CA GLU A 274 83.53 32.50 -35.11
C GLU A 274 82.29 32.76 -34.24
N SER A 275 82.30 32.32 -32.98
CA SER A 275 81.20 32.50 -32.02
C SER A 275 80.76 33.95 -31.83
N GLY A 276 81.66 34.90 -32.11
CA GLY A 276 81.42 36.33 -32.03
C GLY A 276 80.51 36.90 -33.12
N SER A 277 80.47 36.31 -34.32
CA SER A 277 79.78 36.92 -35.46
C SER A 277 78.26 36.85 -35.34
N ALA A 278 77.54 37.87 -35.82
CA ALA A 278 76.08 37.79 -35.92
C ALA A 278 75.64 36.66 -36.88
N PHE A 279 76.46 36.28 -37.87
CA PHE A 279 76.17 35.16 -38.75
C PHE A 279 76.10 33.81 -38.01
N ALA A 280 76.83 33.66 -36.90
CA ALA A 280 76.82 32.45 -36.08
C ALA A 280 75.41 32.11 -35.56
N ARG A 281 74.52 33.10 -35.56
CA ARG A 281 73.19 33.06 -34.96
C ARG A 281 72.07 32.78 -35.96
N MET A 282 72.42 32.54 -37.23
CA MET A 282 71.45 32.26 -38.30
C MET A 282 70.60 31.02 -38.03
N GLY A 283 71.11 30.07 -37.24
CA GLY A 283 70.38 28.86 -36.83
C GLY A 283 69.76 28.91 -35.44
N GLU A 284 69.79 30.03 -34.70
CA GLU A 284 69.16 30.11 -33.36
C GLU A 284 67.63 29.93 -33.44
N SER A 285 66.98 29.44 -32.38
CA SER A 285 65.51 29.39 -32.34
C SER A 285 64.96 30.82 -32.26
N VAL A 286 63.70 31.01 -32.67
CA VAL A 286 63.06 32.32 -32.54
C VAL A 286 62.83 32.67 -31.07
N GLY A 287 63.32 33.84 -30.64
CA GLY A 287 63.12 34.33 -29.28
C GLY A 287 61.72 34.91 -29.09
N ARG A 288 60.82 34.12 -28.50
CA ARG A 288 59.42 34.46 -28.24
C ARG A 288 58.92 33.86 -26.92
N ILE A 289 57.69 34.19 -26.54
CA ILE A 289 56.99 33.53 -25.44
C ILE A 289 56.54 32.16 -25.89
N ALA A 290 56.86 31.17 -25.07
CA ALA A 290 56.85 29.77 -25.45
C ALA A 290 55.45 29.13 -25.41
N THR A 291 54.39 29.75 -24.90
CA THR A 291 53.06 29.12 -24.94
C THR A 291 51.97 30.18 -24.95
N ILE A 292 50.76 29.79 -25.34
CA ILE A 292 49.57 30.65 -25.29
C ILE A 292 49.34 31.03 -23.83
N VAL A 293 49.30 32.31 -23.50
CA VAL A 293 49.01 32.76 -22.13
C VAL A 293 47.52 32.60 -21.85
N VAL A 294 47.18 31.93 -20.75
CA VAL A 294 45.80 31.69 -20.31
C VAL A 294 45.62 32.24 -18.90
N ASP A 295 44.50 32.92 -18.67
CA ASP A 295 44.08 33.46 -17.37
C ASP A 295 42.90 32.63 -16.82
N GLU A 296 42.93 32.28 -15.54
CA GLU A 296 41.83 31.57 -14.88
C GLU A 296 40.94 32.57 -14.15
N GLN A 297 39.65 32.57 -14.48
CA GLN A 297 38.68 33.52 -13.93
C GLN A 297 37.63 32.76 -13.10
N THR A 298 37.21 33.35 -11.99
CA THR A 298 36.07 32.87 -11.20
C THR A 298 35.08 34.00 -11.07
N GLU A 299 33.87 33.79 -11.58
CA GLU A 299 32.76 34.70 -11.39
C GLU A 299 31.87 34.13 -10.28
N ASN A 300 31.58 34.97 -9.29
CA ASN A 300 30.64 34.65 -8.24
C ASN A 300 29.51 35.67 -8.32
N GLU A 301 28.31 35.19 -8.56
CA GLU A 301 27.11 36.02 -8.51
C GLU A 301 26.08 35.40 -7.58
N GLN A 302 25.04 36.18 -7.28
CA GLN A 302 23.93 35.76 -6.44
C GLN A 302 22.71 35.68 -7.31
N VAL A 303 22.08 34.51 -7.30
CA VAL A 303 20.86 34.25 -8.06
C VAL A 303 19.78 33.79 -7.09
N ALA A 304 18.53 34.09 -7.41
CA ALA A 304 17.41 33.59 -6.64
C ALA A 304 17.15 32.10 -6.94
N ALA A 305 16.74 31.35 -5.93
CA ALA A 305 16.26 29.98 -6.11
C ALA A 305 14.98 30.00 -6.96
N ILE A 306 14.98 29.20 -8.03
CA ILE A 306 13.89 29.19 -9.01
C ILE A 306 12.93 28.05 -8.70
N ASN A 307 11.63 28.35 -8.67
CA ASN A 307 10.58 27.35 -8.61
C ASN A 307 10.58 26.55 -9.93
N PRO A 308 10.80 25.22 -9.91
CA PRO A 308 10.85 24.40 -11.12
C PRO A 308 9.51 24.32 -11.85
N GLN A 309 8.38 24.61 -11.19
CA GLN A 309 7.04 24.55 -11.77
C GLN A 309 6.69 25.82 -12.56
N THR A 310 7.08 26.99 -12.05
CA THR A 310 6.74 28.29 -12.66
C THR A 310 7.89 28.92 -13.46
N GLY A 311 9.13 28.48 -13.22
CA GLY A 311 10.34 29.08 -13.78
C GLY A 311 10.64 30.49 -13.23
N GLN A 312 9.94 30.92 -12.17
CA GLN A 312 10.13 32.20 -11.49
C GLN A 312 10.89 32.02 -10.16
N PRO A 313 11.54 33.07 -9.65
CA PRO A 313 12.09 33.06 -8.30
C PRO A 313 11.03 32.76 -7.24
N TRP A 314 11.38 31.93 -6.26
CA TRP A 314 10.55 31.78 -5.06
C TRP A 314 10.43 33.11 -4.31
N GLN A 315 9.19 33.55 -4.08
CA GLN A 315 8.87 34.75 -3.32
C GLN A 315 8.42 34.40 -1.90
N PHE A 316 8.99 35.09 -0.92
CA PHE A 316 8.72 34.89 0.50
C PHE A 316 8.22 36.18 1.14
N GLN A 317 7.05 36.13 1.76
CA GLN A 317 6.57 37.14 2.69
C GLN A 317 6.95 36.71 4.11
N GLN A 318 7.98 37.34 4.66
CA GLN A 318 8.55 36.97 5.95
C GLN A 318 7.72 37.57 7.10
N VAL A 319 7.38 36.73 8.07
CA VAL A 319 6.63 37.11 9.28
C VAL A 319 7.44 36.72 10.51
N THR A 320 7.60 37.65 11.46
CA THR A 320 8.14 37.38 12.79
C THR A 320 7.20 37.94 13.83
N LEU A 321 6.48 37.05 14.52
CA LEU A 321 5.36 37.44 15.38
C LEU A 321 5.79 38.38 16.52
N GLY A 322 4.98 39.44 16.73
CA GLY A 322 5.17 40.41 17.80
C GLY A 322 6.20 41.51 17.52
N ARG A 323 6.77 41.56 16.31
CA ARG A 323 7.45 42.77 15.82
C ARG A 323 6.42 43.83 15.40
N SER A 324 6.85 45.09 15.34
CA SER A 324 6.06 46.19 14.77
C SER A 324 5.91 46.06 13.24
N THR A 325 5.19 47.00 12.60
CA THR A 325 4.99 47.03 11.14
C THR A 325 6.29 46.86 10.35
N GLY A 326 6.35 45.83 9.50
CA GLY A 326 7.41 45.58 8.51
C GLY A 326 6.88 45.65 7.08
N ASN A 327 7.70 45.27 6.10
CA ASN A 327 7.35 45.25 4.68
C ASN A 327 7.43 43.84 4.05
N GLY A 328 7.61 42.80 4.87
CA GLY A 328 7.63 41.41 4.42
C GLY A 328 8.99 40.90 3.96
N THR A 329 10.04 41.72 3.94
CA THR A 329 11.39 41.24 3.65
C THR A 329 12.01 40.53 4.86
N PHE A 330 13.05 39.74 4.63
CA PHE A 330 13.78 39.07 5.70
C PHE A 330 14.38 40.05 6.73
N GLU A 331 14.82 41.23 6.29
CA GLU A 331 15.40 42.27 7.14
C GLU A 331 14.33 43.04 7.93
N THR A 332 13.14 43.20 7.36
CA THR A 332 12.00 43.91 7.96
C THR A 332 10.70 43.11 7.84
N PRO A 333 10.59 41.95 8.53
CA PRO A 333 9.46 41.05 8.41
C PRO A 333 8.17 41.67 8.98
N PHE A 334 7.02 41.23 8.49
CA PHE A 334 5.72 41.61 9.05
C PHE A 334 5.57 41.11 10.50
N GLY A 335 4.76 41.83 11.28
CA GLY A 335 4.48 41.48 12.68
C GLY A 335 3.33 40.49 12.87
N THR A 336 2.47 40.34 11.86
CA THR A 336 1.29 39.44 11.87
C THR A 336 1.20 38.67 10.55
N VAL A 337 0.48 37.55 10.56
CA VAL A 337 0.25 36.74 9.36
C VAL A 337 -0.71 37.45 8.39
N GLN A 338 -1.74 38.12 8.90
CA GLN A 338 -2.73 38.83 8.05
C GLN A 338 -2.10 39.99 7.26
N ASP A 339 -1.12 40.70 7.82
CA ASP A 339 -0.41 41.76 7.08
C ASP A 339 0.33 41.19 5.86
N ALA A 340 0.99 40.04 6.03
CA ALA A 340 1.68 39.35 4.94
C ALA A 340 0.70 38.84 3.87
N LEU A 341 -0.42 38.24 4.29
CA LEU A 341 -1.47 37.75 3.39
C LEU A 341 -2.14 38.87 2.59
N SER A 342 -2.16 40.09 3.11
CA SER A 342 -2.75 41.26 2.44
C SER A 342 -1.94 41.74 1.24
N VAL A 343 -0.67 41.34 1.13
CA VAL A 343 0.23 41.69 0.02
C VAL A 343 0.68 40.49 -0.81
N ALA A 344 0.58 39.27 -0.26
CA ALA A 344 0.96 38.03 -0.93
C ALA A 344 0.21 37.85 -2.26
N GLN A 345 0.92 37.35 -3.26
CA GLN A 345 0.37 36.98 -4.57
C GLN A 345 0.29 35.45 -4.69
N ALA A 346 -0.41 34.95 -5.71
CA ALA A 346 -0.38 33.52 -6.03
C ALA A 346 1.07 33.03 -6.22
N ASP A 347 1.35 31.82 -5.75
CA ASP A 347 2.68 31.18 -5.67
C ASP A 347 3.65 31.78 -4.62
N ASP A 348 3.25 32.83 -3.88
CA ASP A 348 4.05 33.33 -2.75
C ASP A 348 3.99 32.37 -1.55
N ILE A 349 5.09 32.34 -0.79
CA ILE A 349 5.17 31.66 0.50
C ILE A 349 5.15 32.69 1.63
N VAL A 350 4.15 32.64 2.50
CA VAL A 350 4.17 33.36 3.79
C VAL A 350 4.91 32.49 4.80
N TYR A 351 6.11 32.90 5.19
CA TYR A 351 6.98 32.13 6.09
C TYR A 351 7.00 32.74 7.49
N VAL A 352 6.50 31.98 8.47
CA VAL A 352 6.18 32.49 9.81
C VAL A 352 7.14 31.95 10.86
N GLN A 353 7.77 32.88 11.58
CA GLN A 353 8.63 32.60 12.73
C GLN A 353 8.03 33.19 14.01
N VAL A 354 8.25 32.50 15.13
CA VAL A 354 7.98 33.04 16.46
C VAL A 354 8.98 34.15 16.78
N GLY A 355 8.49 35.28 17.31
CA GLY A 355 9.32 36.43 17.66
C GLY A 355 9.21 36.76 19.15
N THR A 356 8.69 37.93 19.48
CA THR A 356 8.45 38.35 20.88
C THR A 356 7.16 37.77 21.45
N THR A 357 6.27 37.28 20.59
CA THR A 357 5.09 36.50 20.93
C THR A 357 5.02 35.28 20.01
N SER A 358 4.36 34.23 20.49
CA SER A 358 3.96 33.08 19.69
C SER A 358 2.55 33.25 19.13
N GLU A 359 1.77 34.21 19.61
CA GLU A 359 0.34 34.35 19.28
C GLU A 359 0.08 35.24 18.05
N THR A 360 -0.93 34.88 17.27
CA THR A 360 -1.53 35.68 16.21
C THR A 360 -3.04 35.48 16.19
N GLU A 361 -3.80 36.49 15.76
CA GLU A 361 -5.24 36.34 15.52
C GLU A 361 -5.50 35.40 14.32
N GLY A 362 -6.75 34.97 14.18
CA GLY A 362 -7.22 34.28 12.97
C GLY A 362 -7.09 35.15 11.72
N PHE A 363 -6.99 34.52 10.55
CA PHE A 363 -6.73 35.21 9.29
C PHE A 363 -7.40 34.52 8.10
N GLN A 364 -7.48 35.24 6.99
CA GLN A 364 -8.02 34.76 5.72
C GLN A 364 -6.93 34.67 4.66
N PHE A 365 -6.84 33.53 3.99
CA PHE A 365 -5.91 33.30 2.88
C PHE A 365 -6.28 34.13 1.64
N ALA A 366 -5.26 34.40 0.83
CA ALA A 366 -5.41 34.75 -0.58
C ALA A 366 -5.22 33.50 -1.45
N ASP A 367 -5.79 33.50 -2.65
CA ASP A 367 -5.69 32.38 -3.60
C ASP A 367 -4.22 32.11 -3.99
N GLY A 368 -3.85 30.83 -4.06
CA GLY A 368 -2.52 30.37 -4.50
C GLY A 368 -1.41 30.54 -3.48
N VAL A 369 -1.72 30.94 -2.24
CA VAL A 369 -0.71 31.23 -1.21
C VAL A 369 -0.44 30.02 -0.31
N THR A 370 0.84 29.78 -0.04
CA THR A 370 1.32 28.79 0.92
C THR A 370 1.74 29.47 2.22
N VAL A 371 1.20 29.05 3.36
CA VAL A 371 1.58 29.55 4.69
C VAL A 371 2.32 28.46 5.46
N LEU A 372 3.62 28.67 5.66
CA LEU A 372 4.52 27.73 6.33
C LEU A 372 4.99 28.30 7.67
N SER A 373 4.88 27.51 8.72
CA SER A 373 5.55 27.78 10.00
C SER A 373 6.99 27.24 10.00
N ALA A 374 7.90 27.99 10.61
CA ALA A 374 9.28 27.57 10.86
C ALA A 374 9.40 26.52 11.99
N ALA A 375 8.31 26.17 12.68
CA ALA A 375 8.31 25.20 13.78
C ALA A 375 8.86 23.84 13.36
N LEU A 376 8.51 23.39 12.15
CA LEU A 376 8.91 22.10 11.59
C LEU A 376 9.94 22.31 10.47
N PRO A 377 10.78 21.31 10.16
CA PRO A 377 11.61 21.35 8.96
C PRO A 377 10.74 21.51 7.71
N GLN A 378 10.96 22.58 6.96
CA GLN A 378 10.21 22.91 5.74
C GLN A 378 11.11 22.73 4.53
N TYR A 379 10.56 22.22 3.44
CA TYR A 379 11.32 21.93 2.21
C TYR A 379 10.61 22.54 1.01
N ILE A 380 11.42 23.00 0.04
CA ILE A 380 10.96 23.44 -1.27
C ILE A 380 11.81 22.77 -2.35
N ASP A 381 11.26 22.63 -3.55
CA ASP A 381 12.06 22.21 -4.70
C ASP A 381 12.58 23.43 -5.46
N THR A 382 13.82 23.32 -5.93
CA THR A 382 14.52 24.36 -6.68
C THR A 382 15.11 23.78 -7.96
N GLN A 383 15.07 24.55 -9.06
CA GLN A 383 15.68 24.12 -10.32
C GLN A 383 17.19 23.87 -10.19
N GLN A 384 17.87 24.60 -9.30
CA GLN A 384 19.32 24.56 -9.15
C GLN A 384 19.84 23.46 -8.21
N LEU A 385 19.15 23.20 -7.09
CA LEU A 385 19.62 22.28 -6.03
C LEU A 385 18.72 21.06 -5.81
N GLY A 386 17.60 20.93 -6.54
CA GLY A 386 16.55 19.96 -6.21
C GLY A 386 15.86 20.36 -4.91
N THR A 387 15.58 19.38 -4.04
CA THR A 387 14.91 19.61 -2.75
C THR A 387 15.84 20.28 -1.74
N LEU A 388 15.40 21.41 -1.19
CA LEU A 388 16.14 22.27 -0.30
C LEU A 388 15.35 22.52 0.98
N GLN A 389 15.97 22.30 2.14
CA GLN A 389 15.39 22.72 3.41
C GLN A 389 15.45 24.25 3.55
N LEU A 390 14.32 24.87 3.89
CA LEU A 390 14.27 26.30 4.14
C LEU A 390 15.11 26.68 5.36
N PRO A 391 15.90 27.77 5.29
CA PRO A 391 16.62 28.30 6.45
C PRO A 391 15.68 28.55 7.63
N LEU A 392 16.20 28.36 8.85
CA LEU A 392 15.50 28.62 10.12
C LEU A 392 14.30 27.71 10.42
N SER A 393 13.98 26.76 9.53
CA SER A 393 12.92 25.77 9.76
C SER A 393 13.38 24.70 10.76
N GLY A 394 12.42 24.07 11.45
CA GLY A 394 12.68 23.08 12.50
C GLY A 394 13.02 23.69 13.86
N SER A 395 12.47 24.87 14.17
CA SER A 395 12.71 25.54 15.46
C SER A 395 12.07 24.82 16.66
N GLY A 396 11.03 24.02 16.43
CA GLY A 396 10.20 23.37 17.46
C GLY A 396 9.14 24.28 18.09
N GLU A 397 9.10 25.57 17.73
CA GLU A 397 8.18 26.55 18.31
C GLU A 397 6.99 26.84 17.38
N PHE A 398 5.82 26.29 17.70
CA PHE A 398 4.58 26.48 16.93
C PHE A 398 3.98 27.86 17.16
N PRO A 399 3.77 28.68 16.10
CA PRO A 399 2.91 29.85 16.18
C PRO A 399 1.48 29.43 16.57
N THR A 400 0.90 30.15 17.53
CA THR A 400 -0.44 29.90 18.06
C THR A 400 -1.44 30.88 17.46
N ILE A 401 -2.43 30.35 16.74
CA ILE A 401 -3.55 31.10 16.16
C ILE A 401 -4.71 31.05 17.16
N THR A 402 -5.16 32.21 17.63
CA THR A 402 -6.22 32.31 18.65
C THR A 402 -7.64 32.45 18.06
N GLY A 403 -7.75 32.49 16.74
CA GLY A 403 -9.01 32.60 16.01
C GLY A 403 -9.13 31.59 14.88
N THR A 404 -10.14 31.75 14.03
CA THR A 404 -10.39 30.87 12.88
C THR A 404 -9.47 31.19 11.72
N VAL A 405 -8.93 30.16 11.07
CA VAL A 405 -8.26 30.25 9.77
C VAL A 405 -9.27 30.01 8.65
N THR A 406 -9.41 30.96 7.72
CA THR A 406 -10.27 30.82 6.54
C THR A 406 -9.43 30.61 5.29
N LEU A 407 -9.59 29.45 4.66
CA LEU A 407 -8.87 29.03 3.47
C LEU A 407 -9.42 29.69 2.19
N ALA A 408 -8.60 29.67 1.14
CA ALA A 408 -8.91 30.16 -0.21
C ALA A 408 -8.48 29.10 -1.25
N ASN A 409 -8.59 29.39 -2.54
CA ASN A 409 -8.25 28.42 -3.59
C ASN A 409 -6.74 28.14 -3.63
N ASN A 410 -6.34 26.88 -3.83
CA ASN A 410 -4.94 26.47 -4.00
C ASN A 410 -4.06 26.89 -2.81
N THR A 411 -4.50 26.57 -1.59
CA THR A 411 -3.85 27.03 -0.35
C THR A 411 -3.25 25.89 0.45
N THR A 412 -2.15 26.19 1.15
CA THR A 412 -1.47 25.24 2.05
C THR A 412 -1.23 25.88 3.41
N LEU A 413 -1.56 25.18 4.50
CA LEU A 413 -1.28 25.56 5.88
C LEU A 413 -0.52 24.45 6.61
N THR A 414 0.65 24.78 7.17
CA THR A 414 1.43 23.79 7.93
C THR A 414 2.16 24.32 9.16
N GLY A 415 2.15 23.51 10.22
CA GLY A 415 3.00 23.68 11.41
C GLY A 415 2.50 24.73 12.40
N PHE A 416 1.18 24.92 12.50
CA PHE A 416 0.55 25.87 13.43
C PHE A 416 -0.16 25.17 14.60
N ALA A 417 -0.15 25.81 15.75
CA ALA A 417 -1.11 25.53 16.82
C ALA A 417 -2.32 26.44 16.63
N ILE A 418 -3.53 25.91 16.62
CA ILE A 418 -4.79 26.67 16.61
C ILE A 418 -5.49 26.39 17.94
N ALA A 419 -5.70 27.41 18.76
CA ALA A 419 -6.15 27.24 20.14
C ALA A 419 -7.31 28.18 20.47
N ASN A 420 -8.35 27.63 21.09
CA ASN A 420 -9.50 28.36 21.63
C ASN A 420 -10.26 29.20 20.59
N ALA A 421 -10.38 28.70 19.36
CA ALA A 421 -11.18 29.37 18.33
C ALA A 421 -12.65 29.46 18.74
N THR A 422 -13.25 30.66 18.66
CA THR A 422 -14.67 30.92 19.01
C THR A 422 -15.68 30.38 17.99
N GLY A 423 -15.20 29.62 17.01
CA GLY A 423 -15.98 28.87 16.04
C GLY A 423 -15.14 27.70 15.55
N ASN A 424 -15.03 27.54 14.24
CA ASN A 424 -14.20 26.49 13.65
C ASN A 424 -12.71 26.82 13.80
N GLY A 425 -11.86 25.80 13.96
CA GLY A 425 -10.41 26.00 13.96
C GLY A 425 -9.92 26.44 12.58
N ILE A 426 -10.20 25.62 11.56
CA ILE A 426 -9.93 25.89 10.15
C ILE A 426 -11.22 25.71 9.36
N GLN A 427 -11.49 26.61 8.40
CA GLN A 427 -12.66 26.52 7.55
C GLN A 427 -12.36 26.86 6.09
N GLY A 428 -13.10 26.23 5.17
CA GLY A 428 -13.10 26.54 3.75
C GLY A 428 -14.48 26.23 3.14
N ALA A 429 -14.96 27.10 2.25
CA ALA A 429 -16.27 26.93 1.61
C ALA A 429 -16.25 27.39 0.15
N ALA A 430 -16.73 26.54 -0.76
CA ALA A 430 -16.78 26.81 -2.21
C ALA A 430 -15.42 27.25 -2.79
N ILE A 431 -14.37 26.48 -2.46
CA ILE A 431 -12.98 26.70 -2.89
C ILE A 431 -12.42 25.44 -3.55
N GLU A 432 -11.25 25.55 -4.17
CA GLU A 432 -10.55 24.45 -4.81
C GLU A 432 -9.19 24.21 -4.17
N ASN A 433 -8.74 22.95 -4.10
CA ASN A 433 -7.36 22.55 -3.75
C ASN A 433 -6.84 23.12 -2.41
N VAL A 434 -6.92 22.32 -1.34
CA VAL A 434 -6.43 22.72 -0.01
C VAL A 434 -5.55 21.66 0.62
N THR A 435 -4.48 22.10 1.28
CA THR A 435 -3.60 21.24 2.09
C THR A 435 -3.53 21.76 3.52
N ILE A 436 -3.94 20.95 4.48
CA ILE A 436 -3.91 21.22 5.92
C ILE A 436 -3.05 20.13 6.55
N GLN A 437 -1.81 20.46 6.92
CA GLN A 437 -0.89 19.44 7.43
C GLN A 437 -0.11 19.84 8.67
N ASP A 438 0.15 18.88 9.55
CA ASP A 438 1.01 19.06 10.72
C ASP A 438 0.55 20.19 11.67
N ASN A 439 -0.76 20.41 11.77
CA ASN A 439 -1.34 21.41 12.66
C ASN A 439 -1.86 20.78 13.96
N ARG A 440 -1.85 21.56 15.04
CA ARG A 440 -2.40 21.18 16.35
C ARG A 440 -3.61 22.05 16.67
N ILE A 441 -4.82 21.50 16.56
CA ILE A 441 -6.08 22.19 16.81
C ILE A 441 -6.61 21.78 18.19
N THR A 442 -6.85 22.76 19.06
CA THR A 442 -7.26 22.55 20.46
C THR A 442 -8.40 23.49 20.85
N ASN A 443 -9.43 22.97 21.51
CA ASN A 443 -10.53 23.76 22.09
C ASN A 443 -11.27 24.65 21.07
N ALA A 444 -11.48 24.16 19.84
CA ALA A 444 -12.36 24.85 18.90
C ALA A 444 -13.81 24.73 19.40
N THR A 445 -14.54 25.83 19.55
CA THR A 445 -15.95 25.75 20.01
C THR A 445 -16.91 25.21 18.95
N GLY A 446 -16.53 25.26 17.67
CA GLY A 446 -17.21 24.60 16.54
C GLY A 446 -16.49 23.32 16.11
N GLN A 447 -16.31 23.14 14.80
CA GLN A 447 -15.51 22.04 14.25
C GLN A 447 -14.01 22.31 14.32
N GLY A 448 -13.20 21.25 14.42
CA GLY A 448 -11.75 21.38 14.28
C GLY A 448 -11.37 21.87 12.88
N ILE A 449 -11.81 21.12 11.86
CA ILE A 449 -11.69 21.46 10.43
C ILE A 449 -13.07 21.36 9.78
N SER A 450 -13.50 22.36 9.03
CA SER A 450 -14.76 22.37 8.28
C SER A 450 -14.55 22.73 6.82
N LEU A 451 -14.82 21.79 5.91
CA LEU A 451 -14.72 21.97 4.45
C LEU A 451 -16.10 21.77 3.80
N ILE A 452 -16.61 22.78 3.11
CA ILE A 452 -17.93 22.75 2.48
C ILE A 452 -17.80 23.03 0.98
N ASP A 453 -18.29 22.13 0.14
CA ASP A 453 -18.27 22.22 -1.32
C ASP A 453 -16.87 22.55 -1.87
N VAL A 454 -15.84 21.87 -1.33
CA VAL A 454 -14.46 22.00 -1.82
C VAL A 454 -14.25 21.07 -3.01
N THR A 455 -13.81 21.64 -4.14
CA THR A 455 -13.50 20.87 -5.37
C THR A 455 -12.01 20.58 -5.51
N GLY A 456 -11.66 19.64 -6.38
CA GLY A 456 -10.26 19.23 -6.58
C GLY A 456 -9.73 18.45 -5.37
N THR A 457 -8.50 18.70 -4.96
CA THR A 457 -7.82 17.91 -3.92
C THR A 457 -7.91 18.55 -2.53
N SER A 458 -8.33 17.81 -1.52
CA SER A 458 -8.30 18.20 -0.11
C SER A 458 -7.39 17.24 0.66
N ALA A 459 -6.22 17.70 1.10
CA ALA A 459 -5.29 16.90 1.89
C ALA A 459 -5.30 17.35 3.36
N ILE A 460 -5.73 16.47 4.27
CA ILE A 460 -5.70 16.68 5.72
C ILE A 460 -4.77 15.63 6.32
N ALA A 461 -3.54 16.01 6.65
CA ALA A 461 -2.51 15.05 7.03
C ALA A 461 -1.78 15.40 8.34
N ARG A 462 -1.54 14.40 9.20
CA ARG A 462 -0.72 14.53 10.42
C ARG A 462 -1.18 15.65 11.36
N ASN A 463 -2.48 15.94 11.38
CA ASN A 463 -3.02 16.92 12.30
C ASN A 463 -3.39 16.26 13.63
N VAL A 464 -3.25 17.02 14.72
CA VAL A 464 -3.72 16.65 16.05
C VAL A 464 -4.89 17.55 16.41
N ILE A 465 -6.10 16.99 16.47
CA ILE A 465 -7.35 17.69 16.72
C ILE A 465 -7.91 17.20 18.05
N THR A 466 -8.09 18.10 19.01
CA THR A 466 -8.45 17.77 20.39
C THR A 466 -9.51 18.72 20.93
N ASN A 467 -10.52 18.19 21.61
CA ASN A 467 -11.56 18.97 22.30
C ASN A 467 -12.31 19.95 21.38
N SER A 468 -12.82 19.44 20.25
CA SER A 468 -13.71 20.21 19.37
C SER A 468 -15.13 20.23 19.95
N GLY A 469 -15.81 21.37 19.94
CA GLY A 469 -17.17 21.50 20.46
C GLY A 469 -18.23 20.81 19.59
N GLN A 470 -17.92 20.57 18.32
CA GLN A 470 -18.70 19.74 17.39
C GLN A 470 -17.80 18.64 16.80
N GLN A 471 -17.76 18.47 15.48
CA GLN A 471 -16.93 17.45 14.84
C GLN A 471 -15.43 17.77 14.89
N GLY A 472 -14.59 16.72 14.93
CA GLY A 472 -13.15 16.88 14.71
C GLY A 472 -12.86 17.37 13.30
N VAL A 473 -13.35 16.63 12.30
CA VAL A 473 -13.31 16.97 10.88
C VAL A 473 -14.72 16.87 10.29
N PHE A 474 -15.17 17.93 9.62
CA PHE A 474 -16.46 18.01 8.95
C PHE A 474 -16.26 18.34 7.48
N ILE A 475 -16.82 17.50 6.61
CA ILE A 475 -16.72 17.64 5.16
C ILE A 475 -18.10 17.43 4.55
N GLN A 476 -18.55 18.43 3.80
CA GLN A 476 -19.83 18.40 3.09
C GLN A 476 -19.60 18.71 1.62
N ALA A 477 -20.19 17.92 0.73
CA ALA A 477 -20.20 18.19 -0.70
C ALA A 477 -21.63 18.11 -1.25
N SER A 478 -22.00 19.03 -2.13
CA SER A 478 -23.33 19.11 -2.69
C SER A 478 -23.33 19.42 -4.19
N GLY A 479 -24.49 19.25 -4.84
CA GLY A 479 -24.70 19.63 -6.23
C GLY A 479 -23.89 18.77 -7.19
N THR A 480 -22.87 19.35 -7.84
CA THR A 480 -22.01 18.67 -8.82
C THR A 480 -20.54 18.68 -8.40
N THR A 481 -20.27 18.78 -7.09
CA THR A 481 -18.92 18.85 -6.54
C THR A 481 -18.12 17.60 -6.90
N GLN A 482 -16.88 17.79 -7.37
CA GLN A 482 -15.90 16.72 -7.60
C GLN A 482 -14.75 16.92 -6.62
N GLN A 483 -14.54 15.98 -5.72
CA GLN A 483 -13.57 16.11 -4.64
C GLN A 483 -12.75 14.83 -4.48
N GLU A 484 -11.43 14.99 -4.48
CA GLU A 484 -10.47 14.00 -4.00
C GLU A 484 -10.04 14.41 -2.59
N LEU A 485 -10.21 13.53 -1.61
CA LEU A 485 -9.97 13.83 -0.21
C LEU A 485 -9.04 12.80 0.42
N THR A 486 -7.97 13.28 1.04
CA THR A 486 -7.04 12.44 1.79
C THR A 486 -7.09 12.82 3.26
N LEU A 487 -7.40 11.84 4.12
CA LEU A 487 -7.25 11.91 5.56
C LEU A 487 -6.12 10.97 5.97
N ASP A 488 -4.91 11.49 6.20
CA ASP A 488 -3.76 10.64 6.52
C ASP A 488 -3.16 10.95 7.89
N SER A 489 -2.99 9.91 8.72
CA SER A 489 -2.23 9.99 9.96
C SER A 489 -2.74 11.06 10.95
N ASN A 490 -4.03 11.35 10.95
CA ASN A 490 -4.62 12.33 11.88
C ASN A 490 -4.95 11.68 13.23
N GLN A 491 -4.74 12.44 14.30
CA GLN A 491 -5.17 12.09 15.66
C GLN A 491 -6.32 13.00 16.07
N ILE A 492 -7.51 12.43 16.23
CA ILE A 492 -8.74 13.15 16.55
C ILE A 492 -9.24 12.61 17.89
N SER A 493 -9.46 13.49 18.86
CA SER A 493 -9.89 13.11 20.20
C SER A 493 -10.81 14.14 20.84
N ASP A 494 -11.69 13.66 21.72
CA ASP A 494 -12.60 14.47 22.54
C ASP A 494 -13.51 15.38 21.69
N SER A 495 -14.12 14.82 20.64
CA SER A 495 -15.08 15.56 19.80
C SER A 495 -16.46 15.60 20.46
N GLY A 496 -17.03 16.79 20.58
CA GLY A 496 -18.40 17.02 21.09
C GLY A 496 -19.51 16.56 20.14
N GLY A 497 -19.16 16.21 18.90
CA GLY A 497 -19.93 15.40 17.96
C GLY A 497 -19.02 14.35 17.33
N GLN A 498 -19.25 14.04 16.04
CA GLN A 498 -18.50 12.97 15.37
C GLN A 498 -16.99 13.24 15.30
N GLY A 499 -16.16 12.20 15.36
CA GLY A 499 -14.73 12.34 15.11
C GLY A 499 -14.46 12.88 13.69
N VAL A 500 -14.96 12.15 12.70
CA VAL A 500 -14.96 12.51 11.28
C VAL A 500 -16.38 12.42 10.75
N PHE A 501 -16.84 13.46 10.05
CA PHE A 501 -18.14 13.49 9.39
C PHE A 501 -17.98 13.88 7.93
N ILE A 502 -18.41 13.00 7.02
CA ILE A 502 -18.35 13.22 5.57
C ILE A 502 -19.73 12.97 4.98
N GLN A 503 -20.27 13.97 4.29
CA GLN A 503 -21.57 13.86 3.63
C GLN A 503 -21.52 14.37 2.20
N SER A 504 -22.13 13.63 1.28
CA SER A 504 -22.44 14.11 -0.07
C SER A 504 -23.94 14.10 -0.39
N SER A 505 -24.37 15.02 -1.26
CA SER A 505 -25.72 15.05 -1.80
C SER A 505 -25.82 15.61 -3.22
N GLY A 506 -26.59 14.96 -4.09
CA GLY A 506 -26.71 15.34 -5.50
C GLY A 506 -25.75 14.56 -6.38
N GLU A 507 -25.45 15.05 -7.58
CA GLU A 507 -24.52 14.43 -8.55
C GLU A 507 -23.04 14.61 -8.15
N VAL A 508 -22.73 14.54 -6.86
CA VAL A 508 -21.38 14.65 -6.30
C VAL A 508 -20.56 13.42 -6.68
N GLN A 509 -19.29 13.64 -6.98
CA GLN A 509 -18.29 12.58 -7.13
C GLN A 509 -17.20 12.79 -6.08
N GLN A 510 -17.08 11.85 -5.15
CA GLN A 510 -16.07 11.88 -4.10
C GLN A 510 -15.17 10.65 -4.19
N GLN A 511 -13.87 10.89 -4.18
CA GLN A 511 -12.87 9.87 -3.90
C GLN A 511 -12.22 10.21 -2.56
N LEU A 512 -12.29 9.33 -1.56
CA LEU A 512 -11.56 9.54 -0.30
C LEU A 512 -10.67 8.38 0.06
N THR A 513 -9.49 8.74 0.58
CA THR A 513 -8.54 7.81 1.18
C THR A 513 -8.30 8.24 2.62
N ALA A 514 -8.73 7.42 3.59
CA ALA A 514 -8.49 7.59 5.01
C ALA A 514 -7.49 6.54 5.51
N THR A 515 -6.25 6.94 5.76
CA THR A 515 -5.17 6.02 6.17
C THR A 515 -4.59 6.39 7.53
N ASN A 516 -4.32 5.39 8.37
CA ASN A 516 -3.57 5.55 9.63
C ASN A 516 -4.19 6.56 10.63
N ASN A 517 -5.51 6.77 10.58
CA ASN A 517 -6.15 7.72 11.47
C ASN A 517 -6.46 7.08 12.82
N GLN A 518 -6.37 7.90 13.88
CA GLN A 518 -6.77 7.53 15.23
C GLN A 518 -7.88 8.46 15.68
N ILE A 519 -9.05 7.89 16.00
CA ILE A 519 -10.24 8.62 16.43
C ILE A 519 -10.65 8.08 17.79
N THR A 520 -10.72 8.94 18.80
CA THR A 520 -11.04 8.53 20.18
C THR A 520 -12.04 9.47 20.84
N ASN A 521 -12.83 8.99 21.80
CA ASN A 521 -13.69 9.82 22.65
C ASN A 521 -14.62 10.75 21.86
N SER A 522 -15.37 10.22 20.89
CA SER A 522 -16.30 11.01 20.08
C SER A 522 -17.73 10.85 20.58
N VAL A 523 -18.46 11.96 20.69
CA VAL A 523 -19.91 11.94 20.92
C VAL A 523 -20.63 11.62 19.61
N GLY A 524 -21.59 10.71 19.61
CA GLY A 524 -22.17 10.17 18.39
C GLY A 524 -21.24 9.15 17.75
N GLN A 525 -20.86 9.36 16.49
CA GLN A 525 -20.05 8.41 15.73
C GLN A 525 -18.56 8.73 15.72
N GLY A 526 -17.70 7.72 15.68
CA GLY A 526 -16.27 7.93 15.46
C GLY A 526 -16.01 8.42 14.04
N PHE A 527 -16.44 7.65 13.05
CA PHE A 527 -16.34 7.99 11.64
C PHE A 527 -17.71 7.83 10.97
N TYR A 528 -18.28 8.93 10.50
CA TYR A 528 -19.56 8.99 9.80
C TYR A 528 -19.36 9.34 8.33
N LEU A 529 -19.97 8.56 7.45
CA LEU A 529 -19.93 8.76 6.01
C LEU A 529 -21.30 8.50 5.39
N ALA A 530 -21.82 9.48 4.66
CA ALA A 530 -23.13 9.34 4.00
C ALA A 530 -23.13 9.88 2.56
N GLY A 531 -23.65 9.08 1.64
CA GLY A 531 -24.03 9.48 0.29
C GLY A 531 -25.53 9.64 0.19
N ASN A 532 -26.00 10.68 -0.49
CA ASN A 532 -27.42 10.97 -0.67
C ASN A 532 -27.70 11.41 -2.12
N ASN A 533 -28.88 11.09 -2.65
CA ASN A 533 -29.40 11.66 -3.91
C ASN A 533 -28.43 11.57 -5.10
N ASN A 534 -28.29 10.40 -5.73
CA ASN A 534 -27.42 10.17 -6.90
C ASN A 534 -25.90 10.38 -6.68
N SER A 535 -25.45 10.64 -5.45
CA SER A 535 -24.03 10.83 -5.17
C SER A 535 -23.24 9.56 -5.45
N ARG A 536 -22.07 9.69 -6.06
CA ARG A 536 -21.13 8.60 -6.28
C ARG A 536 -19.91 8.79 -5.42
N GLN A 537 -19.58 7.77 -4.63
CA GLN A 537 -18.44 7.85 -3.74
C GLN A 537 -17.59 6.59 -3.78
N VAL A 538 -16.28 6.76 -3.81
CA VAL A 538 -15.28 5.69 -3.72
C VAL A 538 -14.40 5.97 -2.51
N PHE A 539 -14.35 5.04 -1.56
CA PHE A 539 -13.68 5.27 -0.29
C PHE A 539 -12.80 4.12 0.13
N ASP A 540 -11.58 4.43 0.54
CA ASP A 540 -10.67 3.48 1.19
C ASP A 540 -10.44 3.94 2.63
N VAL A 541 -10.82 3.13 3.62
CA VAL A 541 -10.52 3.36 5.04
C VAL A 541 -9.59 2.24 5.51
N LEU A 542 -8.32 2.59 5.69
CA LEU A 542 -7.24 1.64 5.91
C LEU A 542 -6.50 1.96 7.21
N ASN A 543 -6.12 0.93 7.96
CA ASN A 543 -5.29 1.04 9.18
C ASN A 543 -5.83 2.09 10.17
N THR A 544 -7.15 2.18 10.31
CA THR A 544 -7.81 3.21 11.12
C THR A 544 -8.29 2.61 12.43
N SER A 545 -8.02 3.32 13.52
CA SER A 545 -8.48 2.96 14.87
C SER A 545 -9.54 3.94 15.34
N ILE A 546 -10.66 3.41 15.83
CA ILE A 546 -11.78 4.15 16.37
C ILE A 546 -12.10 3.56 17.74
N SER A 547 -12.09 4.37 18.79
CA SER A 547 -12.45 3.88 20.12
C SER A 547 -13.25 4.87 20.97
N ASN A 548 -13.99 4.31 21.93
CA ASN A 548 -14.74 5.05 22.94
C ASN A 548 -15.72 6.06 22.32
N THR A 549 -16.66 5.57 21.52
CA THR A 549 -17.75 6.38 20.97
C THR A 549 -18.93 6.35 21.93
N VAL A 550 -19.50 7.52 22.24
CA VAL A 550 -20.58 7.65 23.24
C VAL A 550 -21.86 8.16 22.60
N LEU A 551 -23.02 7.86 23.19
CA LEU A 551 -24.30 8.41 22.74
C LEU A 551 -24.33 9.94 22.93
N ASP A 552 -25.10 10.63 22.09
CA ASP A 552 -25.36 12.06 22.23
C ASP A 552 -26.39 12.37 23.33
N GLU A 553 -26.75 13.65 23.48
CA GLU A 553 -27.71 14.09 24.50
C GLU A 553 -29.15 13.57 24.32
N ASN A 554 -29.49 13.13 23.10
CA ASN A 554 -30.78 12.50 22.78
C ASN A 554 -30.74 10.97 22.94
N GLY A 555 -29.57 10.40 23.21
CA GLY A 555 -29.36 8.95 23.25
C GLY A 555 -29.11 8.34 21.87
N ASP A 556 -28.85 9.17 20.85
CA ASP A 556 -28.60 8.73 19.49
C ASP A 556 -27.09 8.58 19.22
N GLY A 557 -26.75 7.80 18.19
CA GLY A 557 -25.36 7.60 17.76
C GLY A 557 -24.64 6.48 18.51
N GLY A 558 -23.38 6.72 18.90
CA GLY A 558 -22.53 5.75 19.60
C GLY A 558 -21.78 4.77 18.70
N GLN A 559 -21.95 4.81 17.38
CA GLN A 559 -21.29 3.87 16.48
C GLN A 559 -19.81 4.18 16.27
N GLY A 560 -18.98 3.15 16.14
CA GLY A 560 -17.58 3.33 15.74
C GLY A 560 -17.47 3.87 14.31
N LEU A 561 -17.84 3.03 13.34
CA LEU A 561 -17.89 3.35 11.92
C LEU A 561 -19.33 3.30 11.43
N PHE A 562 -19.77 4.34 10.71
CA PHE A 562 -21.15 4.48 10.23
C PHE A 562 -21.17 4.91 8.76
N LEU A 563 -21.63 4.02 7.88
CA LEU A 563 -21.62 4.20 6.43
C LEU A 563 -23.04 4.10 5.86
N GLN A 564 -23.48 5.08 5.07
CA GLN A 564 -24.82 5.07 4.48
C GLN A 564 -24.86 5.50 3.02
N ALA A 565 -25.62 4.77 2.20
CA ALA A 565 -26.02 5.17 0.84
C ALA A 565 -27.54 5.35 0.78
N ASN A 566 -28.00 6.59 0.62
CA ASN A 566 -29.42 6.95 0.63
C ASN A 566 -29.90 7.47 -0.73
N ALA A 567 -31.14 7.15 -1.10
CA ALA A 567 -31.84 7.72 -2.25
C ALA A 567 -31.01 7.76 -3.55
N SER A 568 -30.73 6.58 -4.13
CA SER A 568 -29.93 6.40 -5.35
C SER A 568 -28.43 6.68 -5.23
N ALA A 569 -27.92 6.86 -4.01
CA ALA A 569 -26.48 6.97 -3.82
C ALA A 569 -25.77 5.65 -4.16
N GLN A 570 -24.55 5.76 -4.69
CA GLN A 570 -23.68 4.64 -5.04
C GLN A 570 -22.37 4.77 -4.27
N GLN A 571 -21.97 3.72 -3.55
CA GLN A 571 -20.71 3.68 -2.81
C GLN A 571 -19.90 2.43 -3.17
N THR A 572 -18.60 2.62 -3.37
CA THR A 572 -17.61 1.54 -3.41
C THR A 572 -16.64 1.74 -2.25
N LEU A 573 -16.46 0.74 -1.39
CA LEU A 573 -15.73 0.87 -0.13
C LEU A 573 -14.66 -0.22 0.01
N THR A 574 -13.44 0.16 0.37
CA THR A 574 -12.41 -0.77 0.88
C THR A 574 -12.18 -0.46 2.34
N LEU A 575 -12.44 -1.42 3.22
CA LEU A 575 -12.30 -1.30 4.67
C LEU A 575 -11.28 -2.34 5.13
N GLU A 576 -10.05 -1.93 5.42
CA GLU A 576 -8.96 -2.87 5.71
C GLU A 576 -8.22 -2.52 6.99
N THR A 577 -7.94 -3.53 7.82
CA THR A 577 -7.17 -3.38 9.06
C THR A 577 -7.80 -2.30 9.96
N LEU A 578 -9.10 -2.47 10.22
CA LEU A 578 -9.85 -1.58 11.10
C LEU A 578 -9.83 -2.09 12.54
N THR A 579 -9.64 -1.20 13.50
CA THR A 579 -9.82 -1.51 14.92
C THR A 579 -10.92 -0.61 15.47
N VAL A 580 -12.05 -1.19 15.85
CA VAL A 580 -13.21 -0.48 16.39
C VAL A 580 -13.55 -1.04 17.76
N THR A 581 -13.37 -0.25 18.81
CA THR A 581 -13.53 -0.74 20.19
C THR A 581 -14.36 0.19 21.06
N GLU A 582 -15.01 -0.34 22.09
CA GLU A 582 -15.72 0.45 23.12
C GLU A 582 -16.80 1.38 22.50
N SER A 583 -17.62 0.85 21.60
CA SER A 583 -18.73 1.61 21.01
C SER A 583 -19.98 1.57 21.89
N ALA A 584 -20.57 2.73 22.21
CA ALA A 584 -21.85 2.81 22.93
C ALA A 584 -23.07 2.42 22.07
N GLY A 585 -22.87 2.26 20.76
CA GLY A 585 -23.80 1.66 19.80
C GLY A 585 -23.13 0.50 19.05
N GLN A 586 -23.50 0.30 17.79
CA GLN A 586 -22.86 -0.69 16.92
C GLN A 586 -21.37 -0.41 16.72
N GLY A 587 -20.53 -1.43 16.60
CA GLY A 587 -19.14 -1.22 16.20
C GLY A 587 -19.06 -0.64 14.78
N ILE A 588 -19.51 -1.42 13.81
CA ILE A 588 -19.60 -1.02 12.40
C ILE A 588 -21.06 -1.10 11.95
N PHE A 589 -21.56 -0.02 11.37
CA PHE A 589 -22.89 0.07 10.78
C PHE A 589 -22.79 0.46 9.30
N ILE A 590 -23.36 -0.35 8.41
CA ILE A 590 -23.36 -0.10 6.97
C ILE A 590 -24.79 -0.26 6.44
N ALA A 591 -25.35 0.76 5.79
CA ALA A 591 -26.70 0.65 5.25
C ALA A 591 -26.88 1.25 3.85
N ALA A 592 -27.58 0.51 2.99
CA ALA A 592 -28.12 1.00 1.73
C ALA A 592 -29.63 1.19 1.86
N ASN A 593 -30.10 2.42 1.69
CA ASN A 593 -31.51 2.78 1.81
C ASN A 593 -32.02 3.34 0.47
N GLY A 594 -32.74 2.50 -0.27
CA GLY A 594 -33.48 2.93 -1.45
C GLY A 594 -34.67 3.82 -1.08
N ASN A 595 -35.22 4.55 -2.06
CA ASN A 595 -36.42 5.34 -1.84
C ASN A 595 -37.65 4.42 -1.69
N GLU A 596 -38.36 4.51 -0.56
CA GLU A 596 -39.55 3.70 -0.30
C GLU A 596 -40.68 3.96 -1.32
N ASN A 597 -40.77 5.17 -1.88
CA ASN A 597 -41.86 5.56 -2.76
C ASN A 597 -41.50 5.50 -4.25
N ASP A 598 -40.24 5.22 -4.60
CA ASP A 598 -39.75 5.22 -5.97
C ASP A 598 -38.78 4.06 -6.22
N LEU A 599 -39.31 2.99 -6.82
CA LEU A 599 -38.54 1.81 -7.20
C LEU A 599 -37.57 2.05 -8.38
N MET A 600 -37.51 3.26 -8.96
CA MET A 600 -36.47 3.62 -9.92
C MET A 600 -35.20 4.15 -9.24
N GLN A 601 -35.27 4.46 -7.95
CA GLN A 601 -34.18 5.06 -7.17
C GLN A 601 -33.47 3.99 -6.33
N GLN A 602 -32.58 3.26 -7.00
CA GLN A 602 -31.81 2.16 -6.42
C GLN A 602 -30.54 2.66 -5.73
N SER A 603 -30.40 2.42 -4.43
CA SER A 603 -29.14 2.67 -3.70
C SER A 603 -28.21 1.46 -3.80
N ILE A 604 -26.93 1.67 -4.09
CA ILE A 604 -25.96 0.59 -4.35
C ILE A 604 -24.76 0.74 -3.42
N GLN A 605 -24.35 -0.33 -2.76
CA GLN A 605 -23.08 -0.39 -2.01
C GLN A 605 -22.29 -1.63 -2.37
N ASN A 606 -21.04 -1.45 -2.79
CA ASN A 606 -20.07 -2.53 -2.98
C ASN A 606 -18.95 -2.36 -1.96
N PHE A 607 -18.68 -3.35 -1.11
CA PHE A 607 -17.61 -3.20 -0.12
C PHE A 607 -16.86 -4.46 0.24
N ASN A 608 -15.57 -4.34 0.57
CA ASN A 608 -14.81 -5.41 1.21
C ASN A 608 -14.38 -4.94 2.61
N LEU A 609 -14.62 -5.77 3.62
CA LEU A 609 -14.18 -5.58 4.99
C LEU A 609 -13.18 -6.69 5.35
N SER A 610 -11.91 -6.36 5.50
CA SER A 610 -10.87 -7.35 5.79
C SER A 610 -10.02 -6.98 7.00
N ASN A 611 -9.60 -7.99 7.75
CA ASN A 611 -8.73 -7.85 8.93
C ASN A 611 -9.29 -6.86 9.97
N ALA A 612 -10.62 -6.79 10.12
CA ALA A 612 -11.24 -5.91 11.11
C ALA A 612 -11.25 -6.56 12.50
N THR A 613 -10.97 -5.78 13.53
CA THR A 613 -11.19 -6.14 14.93
C THR A 613 -12.27 -5.24 15.51
N VAL A 614 -13.41 -5.81 15.86
CA VAL A 614 -14.53 -5.10 16.49
C VAL A 614 -14.76 -5.67 17.88
N SER A 615 -14.67 -4.84 18.92
CA SER A 615 -14.82 -5.32 20.30
C SER A 615 -15.57 -4.37 21.22
N GLU A 616 -16.20 -4.91 22.26
CA GLU A 616 -16.81 -4.13 23.34
C GLU A 616 -17.92 -3.16 22.87
N SER A 617 -18.66 -3.54 21.82
CA SER A 617 -19.79 -2.75 21.29
C SER A 617 -21.07 -2.99 22.07
N THR A 618 -21.79 -1.92 22.41
CA THR A 618 -23.14 -1.97 22.98
C THR A 618 -24.17 -1.98 21.85
N GLY A 619 -24.73 -3.14 21.54
CA GLY A 619 -25.51 -3.39 20.34
C GLY A 619 -24.83 -4.48 19.51
N GLN A 620 -24.85 -4.33 18.20
CA GLN A 620 -24.18 -5.27 17.29
C GLN A 620 -22.68 -4.97 17.15
N GLY A 621 -21.86 -5.99 16.93
CA GLY A 621 -20.48 -5.78 16.49
C GLY A 621 -20.48 -5.16 15.09
N ILE A 622 -21.02 -5.89 14.12
CA ILE A 622 -21.23 -5.43 12.74
C ILE A 622 -22.72 -5.52 12.42
N PHE A 623 -23.29 -4.44 11.90
CA PHE A 623 -24.66 -4.40 11.38
C PHE A 623 -24.68 -3.89 9.94
N ILE A 624 -25.19 -4.72 9.03
CA ILE A 624 -25.34 -4.41 7.61
C ILE A 624 -26.82 -4.49 7.24
N ALA A 625 -27.36 -3.42 6.65
CA ALA A 625 -28.78 -3.33 6.29
C ALA A 625 -28.99 -2.86 4.84
N ALA A 626 -29.80 -3.61 4.09
CA ALA A 626 -30.33 -3.22 2.79
C ALA A 626 -31.85 -2.99 2.90
N ASN A 627 -32.31 -1.77 2.64
CA ASN A 627 -33.71 -1.39 2.78
C ASN A 627 -34.30 -0.83 1.48
N ASN A 628 -35.55 -1.19 1.20
CA ASN A 628 -36.27 -0.79 0.00
C ASN A 628 -35.51 -1.24 -1.26
N ASN A 629 -35.51 -0.41 -2.31
CA ASN A 629 -34.77 -0.67 -3.54
C ASN A 629 -33.28 -0.43 -3.36
N SER A 630 -32.59 -1.43 -2.83
CA SER A 630 -31.16 -1.39 -2.54
C SER A 630 -30.45 -2.66 -2.95
N GLU A 631 -29.21 -2.53 -3.41
CA GLU A 631 -28.33 -3.63 -3.75
C GLU A 631 -27.02 -3.50 -2.95
N GLN A 632 -26.61 -4.58 -2.30
CA GLN A 632 -25.32 -4.65 -1.63
C GLN A 632 -24.54 -5.88 -2.08
N THR A 633 -23.28 -5.70 -2.46
CA THR A 633 -22.34 -6.80 -2.68
C THR A 633 -21.15 -6.63 -1.76
N PHE A 634 -20.85 -7.63 -0.93
CA PHE A 634 -19.75 -7.48 0.03
C PHE A 634 -19.10 -8.76 0.53
N ASP A 635 -17.84 -8.64 0.94
CA ASP A 635 -17.13 -9.71 1.63
C ASP A 635 -16.64 -9.23 3.00
N ILE A 636 -16.68 -10.12 4.00
CA ILE A 636 -16.06 -9.96 5.31
C ILE A 636 -15.01 -11.05 5.47
N ASP A 637 -13.73 -10.65 5.46
CA ASP A 637 -12.60 -11.57 5.43
C ASP A 637 -11.74 -11.44 6.69
N ALA A 638 -11.34 -12.57 7.28
CA ALA A 638 -10.37 -12.65 8.38
C ALA A 638 -10.62 -11.66 9.53
N SER A 639 -11.90 -11.41 9.85
CA SER A 639 -12.32 -10.39 10.81
C SER A 639 -12.73 -11.01 12.14
N THR A 640 -12.40 -10.35 13.24
CA THR A 640 -12.71 -10.76 14.60
C THR A 640 -13.72 -9.81 15.22
N ILE A 641 -14.85 -10.34 15.67
CA ILE A 641 -15.89 -9.64 16.39
C ILE A 641 -16.01 -10.26 17.78
N ASN A 642 -15.88 -9.47 18.84
CA ASN A 642 -16.00 -10.00 20.19
C ASN A 642 -16.69 -9.07 21.19
N GLN A 643 -17.17 -9.66 22.29
CA GLN A 643 -17.66 -8.92 23.47
C GLN A 643 -18.78 -7.92 23.15
N THR A 644 -19.75 -8.31 22.34
CA THR A 644 -20.93 -7.49 22.09
C THR A 644 -21.88 -7.54 23.28
N ARG A 645 -22.54 -6.42 23.57
CA ARG A 645 -23.39 -6.24 24.75
C ARG A 645 -24.80 -5.84 24.34
N LEU A 646 -25.79 -6.17 25.17
CA LEU A 646 -27.14 -5.66 24.97
C LEU A 646 -27.19 -4.15 25.27
N GLY A 647 -27.99 -3.44 24.49
CA GLY A 647 -28.38 -2.05 24.74
C GLY A 647 -29.24 -1.91 25.99
N SER A 648 -29.50 -0.66 26.38
CA SER A 648 -30.27 -0.35 27.60
C SER A 648 -31.72 -0.86 27.56
N ASN A 649 -32.29 -1.08 26.37
CA ASN A 649 -33.63 -1.65 26.18
C ASN A 649 -33.61 -3.18 26.03
N GLY A 650 -32.45 -3.82 26.16
CA GLY A 650 -32.27 -5.26 25.94
C GLY A 650 -32.17 -5.65 24.45
N ASP A 651 -32.05 -4.68 23.57
CA ASP A 651 -31.87 -4.85 22.13
C ASP A 651 -30.40 -5.04 21.74
N GLY A 652 -30.16 -5.61 20.55
CA GLY A 652 -28.81 -5.83 20.04
C GLY A 652 -28.10 -7.04 20.63
N GLY A 653 -26.79 -6.92 20.86
CA GLY A 653 -25.92 -7.98 21.37
C GLY A 653 -25.41 -8.95 20.31
N GLN A 654 -25.85 -8.88 19.06
CA GLN A 654 -25.38 -9.79 18.02
C GLN A 654 -23.91 -9.52 17.66
N GLY A 655 -23.15 -10.56 17.33
CA GLY A 655 -21.81 -10.37 16.76
C GLY A 655 -21.90 -9.71 15.39
N VAL A 656 -22.49 -10.43 14.43
CA VAL A 656 -22.77 -9.93 13.08
C VAL A 656 -24.28 -9.99 12.82
N PHE A 657 -24.86 -8.90 12.34
CA PHE A 657 -26.24 -8.86 11.88
C PHE A 657 -26.30 -8.35 10.44
N ILE A 658 -26.90 -9.13 9.54
CA ILE A 658 -27.12 -8.77 8.14
C ILE A 658 -28.61 -8.85 7.85
N GLN A 659 -29.19 -7.77 7.33
CA GLN A 659 -30.62 -7.70 7.05
C GLN A 659 -30.93 -7.16 5.65
N GLY A 660 -31.80 -7.83 4.92
CA GLY A 660 -32.44 -7.36 3.70
C GLY A 660 -33.94 -7.15 3.91
N ASN A 661 -34.47 -6.01 3.47
CA ASN A 661 -35.88 -5.67 3.63
C ASN A 661 -36.54 -5.21 2.32
N ARG A 662 -37.78 -5.66 2.11
CA ARG A 662 -38.69 -5.31 1.03
C ARG A 662 -38.25 -5.81 -0.36
N VAL A 663 -37.57 -4.99 -1.17
CA VAL A 663 -37.04 -5.37 -2.51
C VAL A 663 -35.50 -5.43 -2.51
N ALA A 664 -34.88 -5.51 -1.33
CA ALA A 664 -33.43 -5.53 -1.21
C ALA A 664 -32.81 -6.78 -1.82
N VAL A 665 -31.65 -6.61 -2.44
CA VAL A 665 -30.78 -7.67 -2.95
C VAL A 665 -29.43 -7.59 -2.24
N GLN A 666 -28.96 -8.70 -1.67
CA GLN A 666 -27.62 -8.80 -1.08
C GLN A 666 -26.89 -10.04 -1.60
N ASP A 667 -25.62 -9.88 -1.96
CA ASP A 667 -24.70 -10.97 -2.33
C ASP A 667 -23.44 -10.84 -1.46
N PHE A 668 -23.12 -11.84 -0.63
CA PHE A 668 -22.00 -11.70 0.30
C PHE A 668 -21.30 -12.97 0.77
N THR A 669 -20.03 -12.83 1.16
CA THR A 669 -19.27 -13.91 1.79
C THR A 669 -18.72 -13.49 3.15
N LEU A 670 -18.78 -14.38 4.14
CA LEU A 670 -17.98 -14.31 5.36
C LEU A 670 -16.90 -15.40 5.30
N ASN A 671 -15.64 -15.01 5.13
CA ASN A 671 -14.50 -15.93 5.12
C ASN A 671 -13.68 -15.78 6.39
N ASP A 672 -13.36 -16.88 7.06
CA ASP A 672 -12.49 -16.92 8.24
C ASP A 672 -12.89 -15.89 9.31
N THR A 673 -14.20 -15.63 9.43
CA THR A 673 -14.74 -14.67 10.39
C THR A 673 -14.89 -15.33 11.75
N THR A 674 -14.37 -14.68 12.79
CA THR A 674 -14.44 -15.16 14.18
C THR A 674 -15.39 -14.28 14.98
N VAL A 675 -16.43 -14.87 15.57
CA VAL A 675 -17.40 -14.21 16.46
C VAL A 675 -17.37 -14.86 17.83
N THR A 676 -17.07 -14.09 18.88
CA THR A 676 -16.99 -14.64 20.25
C THR A 676 -17.61 -13.75 21.32
N ASN A 677 -18.07 -14.34 22.43
CA ASN A 677 -18.53 -13.58 23.60
C ASN A 677 -19.68 -12.61 23.29
N SER A 678 -20.66 -13.04 22.48
CA SER A 678 -21.80 -12.21 22.10
C SER A 678 -22.94 -12.32 23.11
N ALA A 679 -23.45 -11.19 23.61
CA ALA A 679 -24.59 -11.16 24.52
C ALA A 679 -25.96 -11.49 23.87
N GLY A 680 -26.00 -11.55 22.54
CA GLY A 680 -27.08 -12.11 21.74
C GLY A 680 -26.50 -13.09 20.70
N GLN A 681 -27.21 -13.30 19.59
CA GLN A 681 -26.81 -14.27 18.57
C GLN A 681 -25.38 -14.02 18.07
N GLY A 682 -24.63 -15.08 17.77
CA GLY A 682 -23.33 -14.92 17.12
C GLY A 682 -23.46 -14.21 15.78
N ILE A 683 -24.15 -14.86 14.83
CA ILE A 683 -24.45 -14.33 13.51
C ILE A 683 -25.95 -14.40 13.27
N LEU A 684 -26.56 -13.28 12.89
CA LEU A 684 -27.95 -13.18 12.46
C LEU A 684 -28.01 -12.72 11.00
N ILE A 685 -28.66 -13.49 10.14
CA ILE A 685 -28.91 -13.14 8.74
C ILE A 685 -30.42 -13.20 8.49
N ALA A 686 -31.04 -12.09 8.14
CA ALA A 686 -32.47 -12.00 7.93
C ALA A 686 -32.81 -11.40 6.57
N THR A 687 -33.74 -12.01 5.84
CA THR A 687 -34.40 -11.40 4.68
C THR A 687 -35.90 -11.30 4.92
N ASN A 688 -36.48 -10.15 4.60
CA ASN A 688 -37.89 -9.88 4.84
C ASN A 688 -38.51 -9.25 3.60
N GLY A 689 -39.41 -9.97 2.93
CA GLY A 689 -40.30 -9.38 1.93
C GLY A 689 -41.28 -8.39 2.57
N ASP A 690 -42.02 -7.63 1.75
CA ASP A 690 -43.04 -6.71 2.26
C ASP A 690 -44.19 -7.48 2.92
N GLU A 691 -44.54 -7.11 4.15
CA GLU A 691 -45.61 -7.75 4.91
C GLU A 691 -47.00 -7.50 4.30
N LYS A 692 -47.19 -6.33 3.68
CA LYS A 692 -48.48 -5.87 3.11
C LYS A 692 -48.58 -6.15 1.61
N ASP A 693 -47.47 -6.16 0.89
CA ASP A 693 -47.40 -6.46 -0.53
C ASP A 693 -46.60 -7.74 -0.79
N LEU A 694 -47.29 -8.88 -0.78
CA LEU A 694 -46.68 -10.19 -1.02
C LEU A 694 -46.15 -10.36 -2.47
N THR A 695 -46.31 -9.40 -3.38
CA THR A 695 -45.69 -9.45 -4.72
C THR A 695 -44.23 -8.97 -4.73
N VAL A 696 -43.79 -8.31 -3.66
CA VAL A 696 -42.47 -7.74 -3.51
C VAL A 696 -41.52 -8.76 -2.87
N GLN A 697 -40.44 -9.10 -3.60
CA GLN A 697 -39.47 -10.11 -3.18
C GLN A 697 -38.15 -9.47 -2.75
N SER A 698 -37.63 -9.85 -1.58
CA SER A 698 -36.23 -9.60 -1.17
C SER A 698 -35.37 -10.86 -1.37
N ARG A 699 -34.11 -10.70 -1.76
CA ARG A 699 -33.19 -11.80 -2.10
C ARG A 699 -31.86 -11.66 -1.37
N GLN A 700 -31.35 -12.77 -0.84
CA GLN A 700 -29.98 -12.88 -0.35
C GLN A 700 -29.30 -14.10 -0.97
N GLU A 701 -28.08 -13.93 -1.45
CA GLU A 701 -27.17 -15.03 -1.81
C GLU A 701 -25.93 -14.90 -0.93
N PHE A 702 -25.52 -15.95 -0.21
CA PHE A 702 -24.37 -15.82 0.68
C PHE A 702 -23.62 -17.10 1.00
N LYS A 703 -22.38 -16.94 1.48
CA LYS A 703 -21.53 -18.06 1.93
C LYS A 703 -20.88 -17.74 3.27
N LEU A 704 -20.87 -18.72 4.17
CA LEU A 704 -20.09 -18.71 5.41
C LEU A 704 -19.00 -19.78 5.28
N ASN A 705 -17.73 -19.37 5.19
CA ASN A 705 -16.61 -20.28 4.95
C ASN A 705 -15.59 -20.16 6.08
N GLY A 706 -15.31 -21.27 6.77
CA GLY A 706 -14.35 -21.28 7.88
C GLY A 706 -14.74 -20.35 9.04
N THR A 707 -16.03 -20.06 9.20
CA THR A 707 -16.53 -19.16 10.24
C THR A 707 -16.49 -19.83 11.61
N GLU A 708 -15.97 -19.13 12.61
CA GLU A 708 -15.95 -19.60 14.00
C GLU A 708 -16.93 -18.77 14.85
N VAL A 709 -17.89 -19.42 15.51
CA VAL A 709 -18.81 -18.79 16.46
C VAL A 709 -18.67 -19.48 17.80
N SER A 710 -18.38 -18.72 18.86
CA SER A 710 -18.30 -19.32 20.19
C SER A 710 -18.66 -18.43 21.37
N ASP A 711 -19.07 -19.06 22.47
CA ASP A 711 -19.34 -18.36 23.73
C ASP A 711 -20.41 -17.28 23.54
N THR A 712 -21.51 -17.60 22.85
CA THR A 712 -22.59 -16.66 22.52
C THR A 712 -23.91 -17.07 23.14
N VAL A 713 -24.79 -16.10 23.38
CA VAL A 713 -26.12 -16.31 23.93
C VAL A 713 -27.17 -16.39 22.81
N GLY A 714 -28.23 -17.17 22.97
CA GLY A 714 -29.27 -17.34 21.95
C GLY A 714 -28.82 -18.34 20.88
N GLN A 715 -28.69 -17.94 19.62
CA GLN A 715 -28.26 -18.82 18.53
C GLN A 715 -26.81 -18.54 18.13
N GLY A 716 -26.04 -19.57 17.78
CA GLY A 716 -24.73 -19.39 17.16
C GLY A 716 -24.87 -18.71 15.81
N ILE A 717 -25.52 -19.38 14.85
CA ILE A 717 -25.87 -18.84 13.54
C ILE A 717 -27.39 -18.92 13.40
N PHE A 718 -28.05 -17.78 13.18
CA PHE A 718 -29.48 -17.69 12.93
C PHE A 718 -29.75 -17.09 11.55
N ILE A 719 -30.43 -17.85 10.70
CA ILE A 719 -30.81 -17.47 9.34
C ILE A 719 -32.34 -17.49 9.24
N ALA A 720 -32.93 -16.36 8.89
CA ALA A 720 -34.37 -16.18 8.79
C ALA A 720 -34.80 -15.61 7.43
N ALA A 721 -35.80 -16.22 6.81
CA ALA A 721 -36.50 -15.69 5.64
C ALA A 721 -37.99 -15.52 5.97
N ASN A 722 -38.51 -14.32 5.76
CA ASN A 722 -39.91 -13.96 6.08
C ASN A 722 -40.62 -13.33 4.89
N ASN A 723 -41.94 -13.57 4.78
CA ASN A 723 -42.76 -13.11 3.67
C ASN A 723 -42.20 -13.59 2.32
N ASN A 724 -42.57 -12.93 1.22
CA ASN A 724 -42.02 -13.22 -0.10
C ASN A 724 -40.51 -12.91 -0.12
N SER A 725 -39.68 -13.90 0.18
CA SER A 725 -38.23 -13.74 0.25
C SER A 725 -37.50 -15.00 -0.20
N GLU A 726 -36.30 -14.81 -0.72
CA GLU A 726 -35.45 -15.89 -1.24
C GLU A 726 -34.06 -15.83 -0.61
N GLN A 727 -33.58 -16.97 -0.12
CA GLN A 727 -32.19 -17.13 0.30
C GLN A 727 -31.55 -18.32 -0.40
N VAL A 728 -30.34 -18.12 -0.94
CA VAL A 728 -29.47 -19.19 -1.42
C VAL A 728 -28.17 -19.11 -0.64
N PHE A 729 -27.79 -20.18 0.08
CA PHE A 729 -26.58 -20.10 0.90
C PHE A 729 -25.84 -21.39 1.17
N ASN A 730 -24.53 -21.26 1.43
CA ASN A 730 -23.69 -22.36 1.89
C ASN A 730 -23.04 -22.02 3.24
N ILE A 731 -22.98 -22.98 4.15
CA ILE A 731 -22.18 -22.94 5.37
C ILE A 731 -21.14 -24.05 5.27
N ASP A 732 -19.89 -23.67 5.05
CA ASP A 732 -18.80 -24.59 4.77
C ASP A 732 -17.76 -24.54 5.91
N SER A 733 -17.41 -25.70 6.45
CA SER A 733 -16.32 -25.88 7.43
C SER A 733 -16.38 -24.94 8.65
N SER A 734 -17.59 -24.59 9.10
CA SER A 734 -17.78 -23.66 10.22
C SER A 734 -17.71 -24.39 11.58
N THR A 735 -17.14 -23.72 12.59
CA THR A 735 -17.03 -24.23 13.96
C THR A 735 -17.93 -23.43 14.90
N ILE A 736 -18.88 -24.10 15.55
CA ILE A 736 -19.84 -23.50 16.47
C ILE A 736 -19.73 -24.19 17.83
N ARG A 737 -19.50 -23.44 18.91
CA ARG A 737 -19.36 -24.04 20.24
C ARG A 737 -19.81 -23.16 21.40
N ASN A 738 -20.20 -23.77 22.50
CA ASN A 738 -20.56 -23.06 23.74
C ASN A 738 -21.70 -22.05 23.52
N ILE A 739 -22.80 -22.51 22.93
CA ILE A 739 -23.97 -21.66 22.73
C ILE A 739 -24.91 -21.78 23.92
N GLU A 740 -25.23 -20.66 24.56
CA GLU A 740 -26.02 -20.59 25.78
C GLU A 740 -27.48 -20.15 25.51
N LEU A 741 -28.39 -20.50 26.41
CA LEU A 741 -29.75 -19.96 26.40
C LEU A 741 -29.74 -18.48 26.76
N ASP A 742 -30.70 -17.72 26.24
CA ASP A 742 -30.91 -16.32 26.62
C ASP A 742 -31.51 -16.16 28.01
N ALA A 743 -31.72 -14.91 28.43
CA ALA A 743 -32.26 -14.57 29.74
C ALA A 743 -33.70 -15.04 29.95
N GLN A 744 -34.43 -15.35 28.86
CA GLN A 744 -35.78 -15.90 28.84
C GLN A 744 -35.77 -17.43 28.86
N GLY A 745 -34.59 -18.06 28.72
CA GLY A 745 -34.44 -19.50 28.59
C GLY A 745 -34.74 -20.01 27.18
N GLU A 746 -34.77 -19.13 26.19
CA GLU A 746 -34.95 -19.43 24.78
C GLU A 746 -33.59 -19.51 24.06
N GLY A 747 -33.57 -20.06 22.85
CA GLY A 747 -32.34 -20.21 22.06
C GLY A 747 -31.53 -21.47 22.39
N GLY A 748 -30.21 -21.34 22.38
CA GLY A 748 -29.22 -22.40 22.57
C GLY A 748 -28.81 -23.15 21.30
N GLN A 749 -29.40 -22.86 20.14
CA GLN A 749 -29.12 -23.61 18.91
C GLN A 749 -27.75 -23.27 18.31
N GLY A 750 -27.02 -24.27 17.82
CA GLY A 750 -25.79 -24.05 17.06
C GLY A 750 -26.08 -23.31 15.74
N ILE A 751 -26.85 -23.95 14.87
CA ILE A 751 -27.36 -23.36 13.63
C ILE A 751 -28.89 -23.42 13.65
N PHE A 752 -29.55 -22.29 13.42
CA PHE A 752 -30.99 -22.16 13.28
C PHE A 752 -31.32 -21.58 11.89
N VAL A 753 -32.00 -22.35 11.05
CA VAL A 753 -32.58 -21.87 9.78
C VAL A 753 -34.11 -21.86 9.86
N GLN A 754 -34.73 -20.73 9.53
CA GLN A 754 -36.18 -20.55 9.51
C GLN A 754 -36.68 -19.92 8.22
N GLY A 755 -37.75 -20.49 7.65
CA GLY A 755 -38.51 -19.88 6.55
C GLY A 755 -39.98 -19.71 6.93
N ASN A 756 -40.54 -18.51 6.74
CA ASN A 756 -41.92 -18.18 7.11
C ASN A 756 -42.67 -17.49 5.96
N ARG A 757 -43.93 -17.90 5.74
CA ARG A 757 -44.92 -17.21 4.88
C ARG A 757 -44.41 -16.86 3.46
N MET A 758 -44.31 -17.84 2.57
CA MET A 758 -43.79 -17.71 1.19
C MET A 758 -42.26 -17.61 1.07
N ALA A 759 -41.53 -17.83 2.14
CA ALA A 759 -40.09 -17.92 2.09
C ALA A 759 -39.64 -19.13 1.23
N VAL A 760 -38.62 -18.90 0.40
CA VAL A 760 -37.92 -19.92 -0.38
C VAL A 760 -36.46 -19.94 0.05
N GLN A 761 -35.97 -21.08 0.52
CA GLN A 761 -34.56 -21.24 0.88
C GLN A 761 -33.95 -22.46 0.17
N GLU A 762 -32.78 -22.27 -0.42
CA GLU A 762 -31.95 -23.34 -0.99
C GLU A 762 -30.57 -23.28 -0.33
N PHE A 763 -30.13 -24.36 0.33
CA PHE A 763 -28.88 -24.26 1.08
C PHE A 763 -28.10 -25.56 1.31
N GLN A 764 -26.81 -25.42 1.61
CA GLN A 764 -25.94 -26.52 2.01
C GLN A 764 -25.25 -26.19 3.33
N ILE A 765 -25.17 -27.17 4.22
CA ILE A 765 -24.38 -27.12 5.45
C ILE A 765 -23.36 -28.25 5.36
N ASP A 766 -22.12 -27.92 4.99
CA ASP A 766 -21.06 -28.89 4.73
C ASP A 766 -19.97 -28.84 5.80
N SER A 767 -19.67 -30.01 6.36
CA SER A 767 -18.61 -30.23 7.34
C SER A 767 -18.65 -29.29 8.58
N PRO A 768 -19.83 -28.97 9.16
CA PRO A 768 -19.86 -28.15 10.38
C PRO A 768 -19.33 -28.95 11.59
N THR A 769 -18.62 -28.27 12.49
CA THR A 769 -18.29 -28.80 13.82
C THR A 769 -19.10 -28.05 14.86
N ILE A 770 -20.00 -28.75 15.56
CA ILE A 770 -20.94 -28.17 16.52
C ILE A 770 -20.80 -28.87 17.87
N THR A 771 -20.45 -28.14 18.93
CA THR A 771 -20.14 -28.76 20.23
C THR A 771 -20.62 -27.95 21.43
N ASN A 772 -21.10 -28.63 22.48
CA ASN A 772 -21.47 -28.02 23.77
C ASN A 772 -22.51 -26.89 23.63
N ASN A 773 -23.70 -27.23 23.15
CA ASN A 773 -24.79 -26.28 22.96
C ASN A 773 -25.93 -26.53 23.96
N ALA A 774 -26.47 -25.46 24.52
CA ALA A 774 -27.60 -25.50 25.46
C ALA A 774 -28.96 -25.76 24.78
N GLY A 775 -28.98 -25.80 23.45
CA GLY A 775 -30.09 -26.21 22.60
C GLY A 775 -29.63 -27.17 21.50
N GLN A 776 -30.40 -27.26 20.42
CA GLN A 776 -30.15 -28.18 19.32
C GLN A 776 -28.81 -27.90 18.61
N GLY A 777 -28.18 -28.93 18.06
CA GLY A 777 -27.02 -28.74 17.19
C GLY A 777 -27.40 -27.94 15.94
N ILE A 778 -28.31 -28.51 15.13
CA ILE A 778 -28.90 -27.87 13.96
C ILE A 778 -30.43 -27.88 14.10
N PHE A 779 -31.07 -26.75 13.85
CA PHE A 779 -32.53 -26.57 13.86
C PHE A 779 -32.99 -25.96 12.53
N VAL A 780 -33.82 -26.67 11.78
CA VAL A 780 -34.36 -26.19 10.50
C VAL A 780 -35.88 -26.25 10.54
N THR A 781 -36.55 -25.13 10.30
CA THR A 781 -38.01 -25.10 10.20
C THR A 781 -38.52 -24.31 9.00
N THR A 782 -39.62 -24.78 8.41
CA THR A 782 -40.40 -24.01 7.43
C THR A 782 -41.87 -23.95 7.84
N ASN A 783 -42.46 -22.77 7.71
CA ASN A 783 -43.83 -22.50 8.14
C ASN A 783 -44.59 -21.81 7.01
N GLY A 784 -45.64 -22.48 6.52
CA GLY A 784 -46.69 -21.82 5.74
C GLY A 784 -47.57 -20.93 6.63
N ASP A 785 -48.44 -20.13 6.02
CA ASP A 785 -49.39 -19.32 6.79
C ASP A 785 -50.48 -20.21 7.39
N GLU A 786 -50.67 -20.12 8.71
CA GLU A 786 -51.70 -20.89 9.42
C GLU A 786 -53.14 -20.45 9.07
N ASN A 787 -53.32 -19.20 8.64
CA ASN A 787 -54.62 -18.60 8.34
C ASN A 787 -54.91 -18.55 6.83
N ASP A 788 -53.88 -18.74 5.98
CA ASP A 788 -54.00 -18.77 4.54
C ASP A 788 -53.26 -19.98 3.93
N LEU A 789 -53.98 -21.08 3.74
CA LEU A 789 -53.43 -22.31 3.16
C LEU A 789 -53.04 -22.17 1.68
N SER A 790 -53.24 -21.02 1.01
CA SER A 790 -52.68 -20.75 -0.32
C SER A 790 -51.22 -20.30 -0.29
N VAL A 791 -50.73 -19.86 0.88
CA VAL A 791 -49.37 -19.37 1.08
C VAL A 791 -48.44 -20.52 1.43
N GLN A 792 -47.59 -20.89 0.48
CA GLN A 792 -46.64 -22.00 0.62
C GLN A 792 -45.21 -21.51 0.85
N SER A 793 -44.54 -22.05 1.87
CA SER A 793 -43.09 -21.89 2.09
C SER A 793 -42.31 -23.14 1.64
N ARG A 794 -41.08 -22.98 1.15
CA ARG A 794 -40.27 -24.08 0.60
C ARG A 794 -38.82 -24.03 1.07
N GLN A 795 -38.28 -25.20 1.43
CA GLN A 795 -36.85 -25.40 1.67
C GLN A 795 -36.32 -26.59 0.87
N GLU A 796 -35.16 -26.44 0.24
CA GLU A 796 -34.38 -27.53 -0.35
C GLU A 796 -32.95 -27.45 0.18
N PHE A 797 -32.44 -28.51 0.83
CA PHE A 797 -31.13 -28.44 1.47
C PHE A 797 -30.39 -29.76 1.65
N ALA A 798 -29.08 -29.67 1.92
CA ALA A 798 -28.28 -30.82 2.31
C ALA A 798 -27.44 -30.51 3.55
N ILE A 799 -27.30 -31.50 4.43
CA ILE A 799 -26.36 -31.49 5.57
C ILE A 799 -25.36 -32.63 5.32
N THR A 800 -24.10 -32.29 5.13
CA THR A 800 -23.05 -33.26 4.80
C THR A 800 -21.90 -33.18 5.79
N ASP A 801 -21.34 -34.34 6.15
CA ASP A 801 -20.12 -34.44 6.95
C ASP A 801 -20.17 -33.72 8.32
N ALA A 802 -21.37 -33.52 8.87
CA ALA A 802 -21.57 -32.79 10.13
C ALA A 802 -21.04 -33.55 11.35
N GLN A 803 -20.37 -32.85 12.25
CA GLN A 803 -19.86 -33.37 13.51
C GLN A 803 -20.55 -32.65 14.68
N ILE A 804 -21.54 -33.30 15.29
CA ILE A 804 -22.36 -32.71 16.36
C ILE A 804 -22.14 -33.47 17.66
N ARG A 805 -21.69 -32.77 18.71
CA ARG A 805 -21.44 -33.36 20.04
C ARG A 805 -22.09 -32.54 21.14
N GLU A 806 -22.50 -33.18 22.22
CA GLU A 806 -22.86 -32.51 23.48
C GLU A 806 -23.95 -31.43 23.30
N SER A 807 -24.99 -31.74 22.52
CA SER A 807 -26.13 -30.83 22.32
C SER A 807 -27.25 -31.14 23.31
N THR A 808 -27.80 -30.12 23.94
CA THR A 808 -28.96 -30.23 24.83
C THR A 808 -30.24 -30.16 24.01
N GLY A 809 -31.07 -31.20 24.05
CA GLY A 809 -32.16 -31.40 23.10
C GLY A 809 -31.74 -32.33 21.97
N GLN A 810 -31.99 -31.93 20.72
CA GLN A 810 -31.70 -32.75 19.54
C GLN A 810 -30.35 -32.45 18.92
N GLY A 811 -29.69 -33.45 18.32
CA GLY A 811 -28.54 -33.20 17.45
C GLY A 811 -28.98 -32.40 16.21
N ILE A 812 -29.92 -32.96 15.45
CA ILE A 812 -30.56 -32.29 14.31
C ILE A 812 -32.08 -32.31 14.48
N PHE A 813 -32.72 -31.15 14.37
CA PHE A 813 -34.17 -30.98 14.42
C PHE A 813 -34.67 -30.37 13.11
N MET A 814 -35.71 -30.97 12.53
CA MET A 814 -36.33 -30.51 11.29
C MET A 814 -37.85 -30.52 11.42
N SER A 815 -38.51 -29.40 11.10
CA SER A 815 -39.96 -29.33 11.08
C SER A 815 -40.54 -28.58 9.89
N ALA A 816 -41.60 -29.14 9.30
CA ALA A 816 -42.42 -28.49 8.28
C ALA A 816 -43.86 -28.32 8.80
N ASN A 817 -44.38 -27.10 8.79
CA ASN A 817 -45.69 -26.76 9.33
C ASN A 817 -46.60 -26.09 8.29
N ASN A 818 -47.92 -26.29 8.41
CA ASN A 818 -48.95 -25.73 7.54
C ASN A 818 -48.72 -26.07 6.05
N ASN A 819 -49.03 -25.16 5.12
CA ASN A 819 -48.68 -25.34 3.71
C ASN A 819 -47.18 -25.09 3.52
N SER A 820 -46.37 -26.14 3.65
CA SER A 820 -44.93 -26.04 3.40
C SER A 820 -44.33 -27.32 2.85
N THR A 821 -43.21 -27.18 2.15
CA THR A 821 -42.46 -28.31 1.57
C THR A 821 -41.01 -28.26 2.01
N GLN A 822 -40.47 -29.39 2.49
CA GLN A 822 -39.03 -29.57 2.69
C GLN A 822 -38.53 -30.74 1.85
N LYS A 823 -37.42 -30.53 1.15
CA LYS A 823 -36.67 -31.61 0.49
C LYS A 823 -35.24 -31.59 1.00
N PHE A 824 -34.75 -32.68 1.57
CA PHE A 824 -33.41 -32.65 2.16
C PHE A 824 -32.66 -33.98 2.24
N GLU A 825 -31.35 -33.89 2.39
CA GLU A 825 -30.47 -35.05 2.62
C GLU A 825 -29.57 -34.79 3.82
N ILE A 826 -29.39 -35.81 4.67
CA ILE A 826 -28.35 -35.83 5.72
C ILE A 826 -27.40 -36.96 5.37
N THR A 827 -26.13 -36.65 5.12
CA THR A 827 -25.14 -37.66 4.75
C THR A 827 -23.84 -37.55 5.52
N ASN A 828 -23.14 -38.68 5.69
CA ASN A 828 -21.78 -38.77 6.26
C ASN A 828 -21.59 -38.11 7.64
N SER A 829 -22.65 -37.98 8.42
CA SER A 829 -22.64 -37.17 9.64
C SER A 829 -22.47 -38.02 10.90
N THR A 830 -21.87 -37.44 11.95
CA THR A 830 -21.70 -38.05 13.27
C THR A 830 -22.38 -37.20 14.33
N ILE A 831 -23.25 -37.81 15.12
CA ILE A 831 -24.01 -37.18 16.21
C ILE A 831 -23.78 -37.99 17.48
N ASN A 832 -23.30 -37.35 18.54
CA ASN A 832 -23.10 -38.04 19.81
C ASN A 832 -23.41 -37.17 21.03
N ASP A 833 -23.74 -37.83 22.15
CA ASP A 833 -23.98 -37.21 23.45
C ASP A 833 -25.11 -36.16 23.45
N THR A 834 -26.27 -36.49 22.86
CA THR A 834 -27.46 -35.63 22.93
C THR A 834 -28.19 -35.81 24.26
N THR A 835 -28.54 -34.72 24.94
CA THR A 835 -29.11 -34.77 26.30
C THR A 835 -30.54 -34.21 26.35
N LEU A 836 -31.30 -34.51 27.40
CA LEU A 836 -32.62 -33.90 27.60
C LEU A 836 -32.48 -32.41 27.94
N ASN A 837 -33.45 -31.60 27.53
CA ASN A 837 -33.54 -30.20 27.94
C ASN A 837 -34.07 -30.05 29.38
N ASN A 838 -34.16 -28.81 29.85
CA ASN A 838 -34.65 -28.46 31.19
C ASN A 838 -36.13 -28.81 31.47
N LEU A 839 -36.89 -29.21 30.44
CA LEU A 839 -38.26 -29.70 30.54
C LEU A 839 -38.33 -31.25 30.46
N ASP A 840 -37.20 -31.93 30.64
CA ASP A 840 -37.05 -33.38 30.48
C ASP A 840 -37.52 -33.88 29.09
N SER A 841 -37.38 -33.03 28.07
CA SER A 841 -37.81 -33.29 26.70
C SER A 841 -36.62 -33.22 25.73
N GLY A 842 -36.73 -33.95 24.62
CA GLY A 842 -35.72 -33.97 23.56
C GLY A 842 -34.77 -35.16 23.68
N GLY A 843 -33.46 -34.92 23.49
CA GLY A 843 -32.42 -35.93 23.55
C GLY A 843 -32.21 -36.74 22.28
N GLN A 844 -32.97 -36.49 21.20
CA GLN A 844 -32.87 -37.28 19.98
C GLN A 844 -31.59 -37.00 19.19
N GLY A 845 -31.03 -38.00 18.50
CA GLY A 845 -29.98 -37.76 17.50
C GLY A 845 -30.52 -36.92 16.34
N VAL A 846 -31.52 -37.45 15.64
CA VAL A 846 -32.24 -36.76 14.56
C VAL A 846 -33.75 -36.75 14.86
N PHE A 847 -34.39 -35.60 14.70
CA PHE A 847 -35.83 -35.43 14.85
C PHE A 847 -36.42 -34.75 13.60
N VAL A 848 -37.40 -35.40 12.98
CA VAL A 848 -38.08 -34.91 11.77
C VAL A 848 -39.58 -34.90 11.98
N GLN A 849 -40.24 -33.78 11.70
CA GLN A 849 -41.68 -33.66 11.87
C GLN A 849 -42.37 -32.89 10.75
N ALA A 850 -43.47 -33.45 10.24
CA ALA A 850 -44.42 -32.77 9.36
C ALA A 850 -45.77 -32.58 10.07
N ASN A 851 -46.32 -31.37 10.03
CA ASN A 851 -47.59 -31.02 10.68
C ASN A 851 -48.57 -30.42 9.66
N SER A 852 -49.88 -30.63 9.90
CA SER A 852 -50.98 -30.13 9.07
C SER A 852 -50.97 -30.70 7.63
N ILE A 853 -50.60 -29.90 6.62
CA ILE A 853 -50.51 -30.31 5.20
C ILE A 853 -49.09 -30.28 4.66
N ALA A 854 -48.11 -30.22 5.56
CA ALA A 854 -46.72 -30.18 5.19
C ALA A 854 -46.29 -31.45 4.44
N GLN A 855 -45.41 -31.27 3.47
CA GLN A 855 -44.80 -32.33 2.68
C GLN A 855 -43.30 -32.37 2.93
N GLN A 856 -42.76 -33.56 3.22
CA GLN A 856 -41.31 -33.76 3.33
C GLN A 856 -40.84 -34.92 2.44
N ASP A 857 -39.73 -34.72 1.72
CA ASP A 857 -39.05 -35.75 0.93
C ASP A 857 -37.57 -35.77 1.35
N PHE A 858 -37.09 -36.86 1.96
CA PHE A 858 -35.74 -36.85 2.53
C PHE A 858 -34.98 -38.16 2.60
N THR A 859 -33.66 -38.05 2.64
CA THR A 859 -32.74 -39.18 2.83
C THR A 859 -31.84 -38.96 4.04
N ILE A 860 -31.65 -39.99 4.86
CA ILE A 860 -30.62 -40.05 5.90
C ILE A 860 -29.70 -41.21 5.55
N ASP A 861 -28.48 -40.92 5.11
CA ASP A 861 -27.53 -41.93 4.63
C ASP A 861 -26.17 -41.84 5.32
N ASN A 862 -25.59 -42.98 5.70
CA ASN A 862 -24.26 -43.05 6.30
C ASN A 862 -24.09 -42.13 7.54
N VAL A 863 -25.06 -42.18 8.46
CA VAL A 863 -25.06 -41.37 9.69
C VAL A 863 -24.76 -42.25 10.91
N GLN A 864 -23.86 -41.77 11.78
CA GLN A 864 -23.53 -42.41 13.05
C GLN A 864 -24.15 -41.63 14.21
N ILE A 865 -24.94 -42.32 15.04
CA ILE A 865 -25.62 -41.76 16.22
C ILE A 865 -25.23 -42.59 17.44
N SER A 866 -24.73 -41.94 18.49
CA SER A 866 -24.34 -42.62 19.73
C SER A 866 -24.72 -41.83 20.97
N ASP A 867 -25.01 -42.54 22.06
CA ASP A 867 -25.19 -41.97 23.39
C ASP A 867 -26.29 -40.88 23.47
N SER A 868 -27.42 -41.10 22.76
CA SER A 868 -28.61 -40.23 22.82
C SER A 868 -29.43 -40.48 24.09
N GLN A 869 -29.81 -39.43 24.82
CA GLN A 869 -30.77 -39.52 25.93
C GLN A 869 -32.25 -39.55 25.50
N GLY A 870 -32.51 -39.44 24.19
CA GLY A 870 -33.78 -39.72 23.55
C GLY A 870 -33.63 -40.80 22.47
N GLN A 871 -34.55 -40.83 21.51
CA GLN A 871 -34.47 -41.74 20.37
C GLN A 871 -33.21 -41.46 19.53
N GLY A 872 -32.65 -42.49 18.88
CA GLY A 872 -31.61 -42.24 17.87
C GLY A 872 -32.16 -41.38 16.72
N ILE A 873 -33.23 -41.84 16.08
CA ILE A 873 -33.98 -41.11 15.05
C ILE A 873 -35.46 -41.12 15.38
N PHE A 874 -36.12 -39.97 15.29
CA PHE A 874 -37.57 -39.82 15.33
C PHE A 874 -38.09 -39.21 14.02
N VAL A 875 -39.13 -39.81 13.44
CA VAL A 875 -39.85 -39.28 12.27
C VAL A 875 -41.34 -39.27 12.56
N GLY A 876 -41.98 -38.09 12.54
CA GLY A 876 -43.39 -37.92 12.83
C GLY A 876 -44.17 -37.22 11.70
N ALA A 877 -45.34 -37.75 11.34
CA ALA A 877 -46.31 -37.05 10.49
C ALA A 877 -47.65 -36.87 11.24
N ASN A 878 -48.09 -35.63 11.39
CA ASN A 878 -49.33 -35.29 12.08
C ASN A 878 -50.26 -34.50 11.15
N GLY A 879 -51.34 -35.12 10.68
CA GLY A 879 -52.40 -34.40 9.98
C GLY A 879 -53.10 -33.37 10.88
N ASP A 880 -53.81 -32.41 10.27
CA ASP A 880 -54.54 -31.37 11.01
C ASP A 880 -55.70 -31.96 11.81
N GLU A 881 -55.66 -31.80 13.13
CA GLU A 881 -56.72 -32.25 14.05
C GLU A 881 -58.04 -31.50 13.85
N LYS A 882 -57.97 -30.22 13.45
CA LYS A 882 -59.14 -29.36 13.25
C LYS A 882 -59.77 -29.57 11.88
N ASN A 883 -58.99 -30.00 10.89
CA ASN A 883 -59.45 -30.25 9.54
C ASN A 883 -59.02 -31.64 9.04
N PRO A 884 -59.82 -32.68 9.31
CA PRO A 884 -59.46 -34.06 8.99
C PRO A 884 -59.28 -34.37 7.50
N GLU A 885 -59.69 -33.48 6.59
CA GLU A 885 -59.49 -33.64 5.14
C GLU A 885 -58.06 -33.27 4.71
N LEU A 886 -57.33 -32.54 5.56
CA LEU A 886 -55.98 -32.07 5.30
C LEU A 886 -54.96 -33.16 5.67
N GLN A 887 -54.17 -33.58 4.68
CA GLN A 887 -53.22 -34.68 4.81
C GLN A 887 -51.77 -34.18 4.85
N SER A 888 -51.03 -34.59 5.88
CA SER A 888 -49.56 -34.48 5.91
C SER A 888 -48.92 -35.65 5.16
N GLN A 889 -47.81 -35.39 4.45
CA GLN A 889 -47.13 -36.41 3.63
C GLN A 889 -45.63 -36.43 3.91
N GLN A 890 -45.06 -37.62 4.09
CA GLN A 890 -43.61 -37.83 4.13
C GLN A 890 -43.22 -38.98 3.22
N ARG A 891 -42.16 -38.78 2.43
CA ARG A 891 -41.42 -39.84 1.75
C ARG A 891 -39.99 -39.82 2.25
N PHE A 892 -39.44 -40.96 2.65
CA PHE A 892 -38.05 -40.97 3.11
C PHE A 892 -37.31 -42.30 3.02
N GLN A 893 -35.98 -42.21 3.02
CA GLN A 893 -35.08 -43.37 3.09
C GLN A 893 -34.08 -43.18 4.23
N ILE A 894 -33.88 -44.23 5.01
CA ILE A 894 -32.85 -44.32 6.05
C ILE A 894 -31.92 -45.48 5.68
N SER A 895 -30.70 -45.17 5.27
CA SER A 895 -29.73 -46.16 4.78
C SER A 895 -28.38 -46.03 5.47
N ASN A 896 -27.69 -47.15 5.66
CA ASN A 896 -26.33 -47.16 6.21
C ASN A 896 -26.17 -46.44 7.56
N VAL A 897 -27.23 -46.40 8.39
CA VAL A 897 -27.20 -45.71 9.68
C VAL A 897 -26.69 -46.65 10.78
N GLN A 898 -25.87 -46.11 11.69
CA GLN A 898 -25.40 -46.81 12.89
C GLN A 898 -25.91 -46.08 14.13
N ILE A 899 -26.75 -46.74 14.93
CA ILE A 899 -27.29 -46.20 16.19
C ILE A 899 -26.82 -47.07 17.35
N SER A 900 -26.25 -46.45 18.38
CA SER A 900 -25.84 -47.13 19.61
C SER A 900 -26.22 -46.35 20.87
N ASN A 901 -26.59 -47.06 21.94
CA ASN A 901 -26.81 -46.50 23.28
C ASN A 901 -27.85 -45.36 23.36
N SER A 902 -28.99 -45.51 22.69
CA SER A 902 -30.08 -44.53 22.79
C SER A 902 -31.04 -44.82 23.96
N THR A 903 -31.45 -43.81 24.70
CA THR A 903 -32.49 -43.89 25.73
C THR A 903 -33.86 -43.67 25.07
N GLY A 904 -34.59 -44.75 24.86
CA GLY A 904 -35.82 -44.79 24.07
C GLY A 904 -35.70 -45.80 22.94
N GLN A 905 -36.18 -45.43 21.76
CA GLN A 905 -36.06 -46.25 20.56
C GLN A 905 -34.80 -45.92 19.77
N GLY A 906 -34.26 -46.89 19.03
CA GLY A 906 -33.22 -46.59 18.04
C GLY A 906 -33.79 -45.73 16.92
N ILE A 907 -34.81 -46.25 16.23
CA ILE A 907 -35.61 -45.52 15.24
C ILE A 907 -37.07 -45.57 15.65
N PHE A 908 -37.75 -44.42 15.70
CA PHE A 908 -39.19 -44.33 15.93
C PHE A 908 -39.87 -43.56 14.80
N VAL A 909 -40.77 -44.23 14.09
CA VAL A 909 -41.63 -43.63 13.05
C VAL A 909 -43.07 -43.61 13.52
N SER A 910 -43.70 -42.43 13.50
CA SER A 910 -45.09 -42.24 13.95
C SER A 910 -45.92 -41.50 12.90
N ALA A 911 -47.09 -42.05 12.56
CA ALA A 911 -48.10 -41.41 11.74
C ALA A 911 -49.40 -41.21 12.55
N ASN A 912 -49.84 -39.96 12.67
CA ASN A 912 -51.05 -39.59 13.41
C ASN A 912 -52.02 -38.79 12.53
N ASN A 913 -53.31 -38.87 12.87
CA ASN A 913 -54.42 -38.20 12.18
C ASN A 913 -54.47 -38.58 10.69
N ASN A 914 -54.82 -37.64 9.81
CA ASN A 914 -54.76 -37.85 8.37
C ASN A 914 -53.32 -37.59 7.88
N SER A 915 -52.50 -38.65 7.87
CA SER A 915 -51.13 -38.58 7.39
C SER A 915 -50.77 -39.78 6.52
N ARG A 916 -49.81 -39.59 5.61
CA ARG A 916 -49.26 -40.64 4.75
C ARG A 916 -47.75 -40.67 4.86
N GLN A 917 -47.19 -41.85 5.12
CA GLN A 917 -45.75 -42.08 5.10
C GLN A 917 -45.41 -43.21 4.12
N GLU A 918 -44.41 -42.98 3.26
CA GLU A 918 -43.81 -43.96 2.35
C GLU A 918 -42.31 -44.02 2.65
N PHE A 919 -41.78 -45.15 3.13
CA PHE A 919 -40.38 -45.17 3.55
C PHE A 919 -39.63 -46.50 3.47
N GLU A 920 -38.30 -46.43 3.43
CA GLU A 920 -37.41 -47.58 3.50
C GLU A 920 -36.36 -47.39 4.59
N ILE A 921 -36.13 -48.44 5.38
CA ILE A 921 -35.00 -48.55 6.31
C ILE A 921 -34.13 -49.70 5.83
N GLU A 922 -32.89 -49.43 5.42
CA GLU A 922 -32.00 -50.44 4.88
C GLU A 922 -30.56 -50.37 5.38
N THR A 923 -29.88 -51.53 5.36
CA THR A 923 -28.42 -51.64 5.59
C THR A 923 -27.97 -50.93 6.88
N SER A 924 -28.81 -50.92 7.91
CA SER A 924 -28.58 -50.16 9.13
C SER A 924 -28.26 -51.07 10.32
N THR A 925 -27.58 -50.54 11.34
CA THR A 925 -27.25 -51.25 12.58
C THR A 925 -27.77 -50.46 13.77
N ILE A 926 -28.65 -51.06 14.56
CA ILE A 926 -29.23 -50.46 15.77
C ILE A 926 -28.88 -51.33 16.96
N SER A 927 -28.31 -50.73 18.01
CA SER A 927 -27.92 -51.48 19.20
C SER A 927 -28.05 -50.72 20.52
N GLY A 928 -28.25 -51.48 21.59
CA GLY A 928 -28.10 -50.96 22.95
C GLY A 928 -29.17 -49.95 23.38
N THR A 929 -30.40 -50.03 22.86
CA THR A 929 -31.46 -49.10 23.29
C THR A 929 -31.98 -49.47 24.68
N THR A 930 -32.33 -48.44 25.46
CA THR A 930 -32.83 -48.59 26.84
C THR A 930 -34.20 -47.93 27.00
N PRO A 931 -35.05 -48.36 27.96
CA PRO A 931 -36.37 -47.77 28.13
C PRO A 931 -36.30 -46.34 28.69
N THR A 932 -37.22 -45.46 28.27
CA THR A 932 -37.39 -44.14 28.90
C THR A 932 -38.19 -44.24 30.21
N SER A 933 -39.00 -45.29 30.37
CA SER A 933 -39.75 -45.61 31.59
C SER A 933 -39.94 -47.14 31.73
N GLU A 934 -40.59 -47.61 32.81
CA GLU A 934 -40.89 -49.04 32.98
C GLU A 934 -41.80 -49.62 31.89
N THR A 935 -42.54 -48.78 31.13
CA THR A 935 -43.51 -49.21 30.12
C THR A 935 -43.27 -48.65 28.73
N ASP A 936 -42.39 -47.65 28.57
CA ASP A 936 -42.15 -46.95 27.30
C ASP A 936 -40.66 -46.98 26.91
N GLY A 937 -40.38 -47.20 25.62
CA GLY A 937 -39.02 -47.19 25.09
C GLY A 937 -38.33 -48.56 25.05
N GLY A 938 -37.05 -48.55 24.64
CA GLY A 938 -36.18 -49.72 24.57
C GLY A 938 -36.31 -50.58 23.32
N GLN A 939 -37.13 -50.17 22.33
CA GLN A 939 -37.20 -50.87 21.05
C GLN A 939 -35.99 -50.52 20.16
N GLY A 940 -35.56 -51.44 19.30
CA GLY A 940 -34.61 -51.09 18.23
C GLY A 940 -35.28 -50.19 17.18
N ILE A 941 -36.30 -50.71 16.51
CA ILE A 941 -37.16 -49.97 15.57
C ILE A 941 -38.60 -50.05 16.05
N PHE A 942 -39.28 -48.91 16.13
CA PHE A 942 -40.72 -48.83 16.39
C PHE A 942 -41.41 -48.08 15.27
N VAL A 943 -42.44 -48.67 14.68
CA VAL A 943 -43.31 -48.02 13.70
C VAL A 943 -44.74 -48.03 14.24
N GLN A 944 -45.37 -46.87 14.29
CA GLN A 944 -46.72 -46.71 14.80
C GLN A 944 -47.60 -45.89 13.85
N GLY A 945 -48.78 -46.43 13.53
CA GLY A 945 -49.85 -45.73 12.81
C GLY A 945 -51.09 -45.56 13.69
N ASN A 946 -51.67 -44.37 13.70
CA ASN A 946 -52.81 -44.00 14.53
C ASN A 946 -53.90 -43.25 13.72
N ALA A 947 -55.13 -43.23 14.25
CA ALA A 947 -56.27 -42.54 13.63
C ALA A 947 -56.53 -42.99 12.19
N VAL A 948 -56.40 -42.15 11.16
CA VAL A 948 -56.71 -42.52 9.75
C VAL A 948 -55.45 -42.53 8.87
N SER A 949 -54.29 -42.73 9.48
CA SER A 949 -53.00 -42.69 8.79
C SER A 949 -52.80 -43.87 7.83
N VAL A 950 -51.97 -43.67 6.80
CA VAL A 950 -51.54 -44.72 5.87
C VAL A 950 -50.02 -44.81 5.89
N GLN A 951 -49.47 -46.00 6.15
CA GLN A 951 -48.03 -46.25 6.12
C GLN A 951 -47.71 -47.38 5.14
N ASP A 952 -46.74 -47.15 4.26
CA ASP A 952 -46.19 -48.12 3.32
C ASP A 952 -44.67 -48.13 3.48
N TYR A 953 -44.10 -49.25 3.93
CA TYR A 953 -42.68 -49.29 4.24
C TYR A 953 -42.00 -50.63 4.08
N ARG A 954 -40.68 -50.55 3.85
CA ARG A 954 -39.76 -51.68 3.81
C ARG A 954 -38.66 -51.54 4.88
N ILE A 955 -38.36 -52.64 5.57
CA ILE A 955 -37.20 -52.78 6.44
C ILE A 955 -36.36 -53.94 5.90
N ASN A 956 -35.18 -53.65 5.39
CA ASN A 956 -34.34 -54.61 4.70
C ASN A 956 -32.90 -54.62 5.25
N ASN A 957 -32.24 -55.77 5.24
CA ASN A 957 -30.79 -55.90 5.48
C ASN A 957 -30.31 -55.17 6.75
N THR A 958 -31.11 -55.17 7.81
CA THR A 958 -30.87 -54.38 9.03
C THR A 958 -30.49 -55.28 10.19
N MET A 959 -29.51 -54.87 10.99
CA MET A 959 -29.11 -55.58 12.21
C MET A 959 -29.62 -54.83 13.43
N VAL A 960 -30.40 -55.48 14.26
CA VAL A 960 -30.97 -54.93 15.49
C VAL A 960 -30.59 -55.81 16.68
N THR A 961 -29.67 -55.33 17.52
CA THR A 961 -29.05 -56.16 18.57
C THR A 961 -29.03 -55.53 19.95
N ASP A 962 -29.07 -56.35 21.00
CA ASP A 962 -28.82 -55.93 22.40
C ASP A 962 -29.75 -54.81 22.91
N ASN A 963 -31.00 -54.77 22.44
CA ASN A 963 -31.99 -53.77 22.88
C ASN A 963 -32.81 -54.27 24.08
N ALA A 964 -33.16 -53.35 24.98
CA ALA A 964 -33.83 -53.66 26.25
C ALA A 964 -35.31 -54.09 26.10
N SER A 965 -35.90 -53.96 24.91
CA SER A 965 -37.26 -54.41 24.58
C SER A 965 -37.29 -55.19 23.25
N GLN A 966 -38.27 -54.94 22.38
CA GLN A 966 -38.37 -55.57 21.06
C GLN A 966 -37.23 -55.12 20.14
N GLY A 967 -36.76 -56.01 19.26
CA GLY A 967 -35.89 -55.58 18.16
C GLY A 967 -36.68 -54.67 17.21
N ILE A 968 -37.73 -55.22 16.60
CA ILE A 968 -38.68 -54.45 15.78
C ILE A 968 -40.09 -54.56 16.38
N PHE A 969 -40.75 -53.42 16.56
CA PHE A 969 -42.14 -53.33 16.95
C PHE A 969 -42.96 -52.56 15.91
N LEU A 970 -44.01 -53.17 15.38
CA LEU A 970 -44.93 -52.56 14.43
C LEU A 970 -46.33 -52.51 15.06
N GLN A 971 -46.97 -51.34 15.06
CA GLN A 971 -48.27 -51.17 15.70
C GLN A 971 -49.20 -50.29 14.86
N THR A 972 -50.38 -50.82 14.53
CA THR A 972 -51.40 -50.11 13.76
C THR A 972 -52.67 -49.98 14.59
N ASN A 973 -53.11 -48.76 14.88
CA ASN A 973 -54.20 -48.45 15.81
C ASN A 973 -55.36 -47.66 15.15
N GLY A 974 -56.54 -47.73 15.75
CA GLY A 974 -57.68 -46.90 15.36
C GLY A 974 -58.27 -47.28 14.00
N ASN A 975 -58.10 -46.43 13.00
CA ASN A 975 -58.51 -46.65 11.61
C ASN A 975 -57.30 -46.53 10.65
N ALA A 976 -56.08 -46.76 11.15
CA ALA A 976 -54.85 -46.67 10.36
C ALA A 976 -54.68 -47.90 9.47
N GLU A 977 -54.05 -47.72 8.31
CA GLU A 977 -53.72 -48.78 7.35
C GLU A 977 -52.20 -48.90 7.20
N THR A 978 -51.71 -50.15 7.15
CA THR A 978 -50.28 -50.43 7.11
C THR A 978 -49.94 -51.50 6.08
N LEU A 979 -48.96 -51.20 5.24
CA LEU A 979 -48.24 -52.14 4.40
C LEU A 979 -46.78 -52.19 4.88
N ALA A 980 -46.35 -53.36 5.35
CA ALA A 980 -44.98 -53.57 5.83
C ALA A 980 -44.32 -54.74 5.08
N ASP A 981 -43.12 -54.51 4.56
CA ASP A 981 -42.22 -55.55 4.04
C ASP A 981 -40.95 -55.60 4.91
N VAL A 982 -40.72 -56.72 5.59
CA VAL A 982 -39.57 -56.90 6.47
C VAL A 982 -38.76 -58.10 6.01
N GLU A 983 -37.53 -57.86 5.58
CA GLU A 983 -36.68 -58.90 5.01
C GLU A 983 -35.21 -58.80 5.42
N LEU A 984 -34.48 -59.91 5.29
CA LEU A 984 -33.03 -60.01 5.49
C LEU A 984 -32.53 -59.39 6.81
N THR A 985 -33.37 -59.33 7.84
CA THR A 985 -33.08 -58.63 9.08
C THR A 985 -32.60 -59.61 10.16
N ILE A 986 -31.58 -59.19 10.92
CA ILE A 986 -31.01 -59.96 12.04
C ILE A 986 -31.43 -59.29 13.37
N LEU A 987 -32.16 -60.03 14.20
CA LEU A 987 -32.70 -59.60 15.48
C LEU A 987 -32.03 -60.40 16.60
N ASP A 988 -30.90 -59.94 17.11
CA ASP A 988 -30.09 -60.68 18.09
C ASP A 988 -30.17 -60.09 19.51
N LYS A 989 -30.22 -60.92 20.56
CA LYS A 989 -30.13 -60.52 21.98
C LYS A 989 -31.09 -59.41 22.45
N ASN A 990 -32.22 -59.23 21.76
CA ASN A 990 -33.28 -58.33 22.20
C ASN A 990 -34.11 -58.96 23.32
N ALA A 991 -34.56 -58.19 24.31
CA ALA A 991 -35.10 -58.74 25.55
C ALA A 991 -36.45 -59.44 25.41
N VAL A 992 -37.40 -58.91 24.61
CA VAL A 992 -38.78 -59.44 24.51
C VAL A 992 -39.58 -58.85 23.35
N PRO A 993 -40.35 -59.69 22.64
CA PRO A 993 -39.87 -60.56 21.55
C PRO A 993 -39.07 -59.79 20.48
N GLY A 994 -38.21 -60.48 19.74
CA GLY A 994 -37.30 -59.88 18.77
C GLY A 994 -38.04 -59.14 17.66
N PHE A 995 -39.18 -59.67 17.22
CA PHE A 995 -40.12 -59.02 16.32
C PHE A 995 -41.53 -59.05 16.91
N ASN A 996 -42.25 -57.93 16.89
CA ASN A 996 -43.64 -57.84 17.32
C ASN A 996 -44.46 -57.02 16.32
N ALA A 997 -45.60 -57.55 15.86
CA ALA A 997 -46.55 -56.81 15.03
C ALA A 997 -47.96 -56.91 15.62
N VAL A 998 -48.58 -55.76 15.89
CA VAL A 998 -49.88 -55.66 16.58
C VAL A 998 -50.88 -54.85 15.75
N LEU A 999 -52.02 -55.48 15.42
CA LEU A 999 -53.16 -54.83 14.77
C LEU A 999 -54.27 -54.52 15.78
N ASN A 1000 -54.47 -53.23 16.06
CA ASN A 1000 -55.56 -52.66 16.84
C ASN A 1000 -56.49 -51.76 16.00
N SER A 1001 -56.35 -51.79 14.67
CA SER A 1001 -57.11 -50.95 13.74
C SER A 1001 -58.32 -51.70 13.15
N ASP A 1002 -59.37 -50.97 12.78
CA ASP A 1002 -60.49 -51.49 11.98
C ASP A 1002 -60.10 -51.71 10.49
N ARG A 1003 -58.95 -51.19 10.05
CA ARG A 1003 -58.44 -51.35 8.68
C ARG A 1003 -57.37 -52.46 8.56
N SER A 1004 -56.86 -52.63 7.34
CA SER A 1004 -55.86 -53.63 6.95
C SER A 1004 -54.48 -53.33 7.55
N PHE A 1005 -53.84 -54.40 8.02
CA PHE A 1005 -52.39 -54.46 8.15
C PHE A 1005 -51.91 -55.66 7.32
N CYS A 1006 -51.19 -55.39 6.24
CA CYS A 1006 -50.52 -56.42 5.45
C CYS A 1006 -49.02 -56.48 5.79
N LEU A 1007 -48.52 -57.67 6.10
CA LEU A 1007 -47.13 -57.93 6.47
C LEU A 1007 -46.51 -58.99 5.54
N ALA A 1008 -45.44 -58.61 4.85
CA ALA A 1008 -44.47 -59.54 4.28
C ALA A 1008 -43.29 -59.71 5.25
N LEU A 1009 -42.93 -60.95 5.56
CA LEU A 1009 -41.85 -61.27 6.49
C LEU A 1009 -41.01 -62.43 5.93
N THR A 1010 -39.84 -62.12 5.37
CA THR A 1010 -39.04 -63.06 4.55
C THR A 1010 -37.55 -63.05 4.92
N GLU A 1011 -36.94 -64.21 5.11
CA GLU A 1011 -35.48 -64.37 5.35
C GLU A 1011 -34.94 -63.64 6.59
N ASN A 1012 -35.76 -63.46 7.62
CA ASN A 1012 -35.33 -62.83 8.88
C ASN A 1012 -34.83 -63.87 9.90
N THR A 1013 -33.89 -63.47 10.75
CA THR A 1013 -33.35 -64.31 11.83
C THR A 1013 -33.55 -63.63 13.18
N SER A 1014 -34.15 -64.32 14.14
CA SER A 1014 -34.33 -63.83 15.52
C SER A 1014 -33.83 -64.85 16.54
N THR A 1015 -33.07 -64.42 17.55
CA THR A 1015 -32.70 -65.29 18.70
C THR A 1015 -33.79 -65.40 19.76
N THR A 1016 -34.86 -64.62 19.61
CA THR A 1016 -36.11 -64.72 20.37
C THR A 1016 -37.29 -64.97 19.42
N GLU A 1017 -38.53 -64.89 19.90
CA GLU A 1017 -39.72 -65.17 19.10
C GLU A 1017 -40.12 -63.99 18.17
N PHE A 1018 -40.87 -64.32 17.12
CA PHE A 1018 -41.69 -63.41 16.32
C PHE A 1018 -43.11 -63.48 16.86
N GLN A 1019 -43.71 -62.35 17.24
CA GLN A 1019 -45.06 -62.28 17.78
C GLN A 1019 -45.96 -61.51 16.81
N LEU A 1020 -47.01 -62.17 16.31
CA LEU A 1020 -48.06 -61.55 15.50
C LEU A 1020 -49.36 -61.54 16.29
N GLN A 1021 -49.93 -60.36 16.50
CA GLN A 1021 -51.15 -60.18 17.30
C GLN A 1021 -52.22 -59.41 16.54
N ARG A 1022 -53.39 -60.03 16.38
CA ARG A 1022 -54.58 -59.41 15.80
C ARG A 1022 -55.63 -59.19 16.89
N ASN A 1023 -55.84 -57.94 17.26
CA ASN A 1023 -56.91 -57.56 18.20
C ASN A 1023 -58.16 -57.06 17.47
N ASN A 1024 -58.00 -56.47 16.28
CA ASN A 1024 -59.10 -55.97 15.45
C ASN A 1024 -58.77 -56.05 13.95
N GLY A 1025 -59.72 -55.74 13.07
CA GLY A 1025 -59.48 -55.58 11.62
C GLY A 1025 -59.04 -56.86 10.88
N THR A 1026 -58.46 -56.63 9.69
CA THR A 1026 -57.92 -57.69 8.83
C THR A 1026 -56.40 -57.64 8.87
N PHE A 1027 -55.79 -58.70 9.43
CA PHE A 1027 -54.34 -58.88 9.40
C PHE A 1027 -53.98 -59.86 8.27
N GLU A 1028 -53.40 -59.33 7.20
CA GLU A 1028 -52.93 -60.09 6.05
C GLU A 1028 -51.44 -60.43 6.20
N VAL A 1029 -51.07 -61.67 5.92
CA VAL A 1029 -49.68 -62.15 5.99
C VAL A 1029 -49.32 -62.80 4.67
N VAL A 1030 -48.25 -62.31 4.04
CA VAL A 1030 -47.76 -62.85 2.78
C VAL A 1030 -47.15 -64.23 3.03
N ASN A 1031 -47.63 -65.24 2.30
CA ASN A 1031 -47.18 -66.64 2.40
C ASN A 1031 -47.23 -67.21 3.85
N LEU A 1032 -48.33 -66.95 4.57
CA LEU A 1032 -48.53 -67.34 5.97
C LEU A 1032 -48.10 -68.79 6.28
N ASP A 1033 -48.48 -69.73 5.42
CA ASP A 1033 -48.20 -71.17 5.60
C ASP A 1033 -46.69 -71.52 5.56
N ASN A 1034 -45.88 -70.68 4.91
CA ASN A 1034 -44.44 -70.86 4.78
C ASN A 1034 -43.62 -70.01 5.75
N LEU A 1035 -44.28 -69.18 6.57
CA LEU A 1035 -43.61 -68.21 7.43
C LEU A 1035 -42.54 -68.81 8.37
N PRO A 1036 -42.75 -70.01 8.98
CA PRO A 1036 -41.71 -70.67 9.79
C PRO A 1036 -40.56 -71.30 8.99
N GLN A 1037 -40.71 -71.43 7.66
CA GLN A 1037 -39.68 -71.96 6.76
C GLN A 1037 -38.83 -70.85 6.16
N THR A 1038 -39.42 -69.66 5.98
CA THR A 1038 -38.74 -68.48 5.42
C THR A 1038 -38.05 -67.64 6.47
N ASN A 1039 -38.27 -67.87 7.77
CA ASN A 1039 -37.62 -67.13 8.86
C ASN A 1039 -37.00 -68.09 9.89
N THR A 1040 -35.90 -67.69 10.52
CA THR A 1040 -35.21 -68.44 11.57
C THR A 1040 -35.59 -67.91 12.94
N GLY A 1041 -36.47 -68.61 13.65
CA GLY A 1041 -36.97 -68.27 14.99
C GLY A 1041 -38.35 -68.89 15.24
N THR A 1042 -38.89 -68.74 16.45
CA THR A 1042 -40.25 -69.25 16.74
C THR A 1042 -41.27 -68.18 16.39
N VAL A 1043 -42.31 -68.52 15.60
CA VAL A 1043 -43.40 -67.59 15.26
C VAL A 1043 -44.64 -67.93 16.09
N ASN A 1044 -45.12 -66.96 16.86
CA ASN A 1044 -46.32 -67.04 17.68
C ASN A 1044 -47.43 -66.17 17.10
N PHE A 1045 -48.66 -66.70 17.17
CA PHE A 1045 -49.87 -66.02 16.71
C PHE A 1045 -50.82 -65.82 17.89
N ALA A 1046 -51.43 -64.65 17.98
CA ALA A 1046 -52.49 -64.35 18.93
C ALA A 1046 -53.70 -63.71 18.18
N PRO A 1047 -54.90 -64.32 18.19
CA PRO A 1047 -55.29 -65.50 18.98
C PRO A 1047 -54.77 -66.83 18.42
N THR A 1048 -55.03 -67.18 17.16
CA THR A 1048 -54.47 -68.37 16.48
C THR A 1048 -54.10 -68.08 15.02
N PRO A 1049 -53.29 -68.93 14.33
CA PRO A 1049 -52.91 -68.68 12.93
C PRO A 1049 -54.09 -68.57 11.95
N GLU A 1050 -55.21 -69.25 12.21
CA GLU A 1050 -56.41 -69.22 11.37
C GLU A 1050 -57.14 -67.86 11.39
N ASP A 1051 -56.82 -67.00 12.35
CA ASP A 1051 -57.33 -65.63 12.46
C ASP A 1051 -56.65 -64.65 11.49
N PHE A 1052 -55.61 -65.08 10.76
CA PHE A 1052 -54.84 -64.27 9.83
C PHE A 1052 -55.18 -64.65 8.38
N THR A 1053 -55.18 -63.66 7.48
CA THR A 1053 -55.47 -63.86 6.05
C THR A 1053 -54.18 -64.16 5.30
N ASN A 1054 -54.08 -65.34 4.70
CA ASN A 1054 -52.94 -65.68 3.82
C ASN A 1054 -53.12 -65.00 2.44
N VAL A 1055 -52.14 -64.20 2.02
CA VAL A 1055 -52.12 -63.50 0.72
C VAL A 1055 -50.85 -63.83 -0.06
N SER A 1056 -50.87 -63.69 -1.39
CA SER A 1056 -49.69 -63.92 -2.24
C SER A 1056 -48.75 -62.71 -2.30
N GLN A 1057 -49.30 -61.52 -2.07
CA GLN A 1057 -48.61 -60.24 -2.00
C GLN A 1057 -49.55 -59.26 -1.28
N CYS A 1058 -49.00 -58.22 -0.68
CA CYS A 1058 -49.80 -57.08 -0.24
C CYS A 1058 -50.24 -56.24 -1.45
N ASN A 1059 -51.45 -55.70 -1.43
CA ASN A 1059 -52.04 -54.93 -2.53
C ASN A 1059 -52.50 -53.55 -2.09
#